data_AF-A0A1B6C7K3-F1
#
_entry.id   AF-A0A1B6C7K3-F1
#
_cell.length_a   1.000
_cell.length_b   1.000
_cell.length_c   1.000
_cell.angle_alpha   90.00
_cell.angle_beta   90.00
_cell.angle_gamma   90.00
#
_symmetry.space_group_name_H-M   'P 1'
#
loop_
_entity.id
_entity.type
_entity.pdbx_description
1 polymer ?
#
loop_
_entity_poly.entity_id
_entity_poly.type
_entity_poly.pdbx_seq_one_letter_code
_entity_poly.pdbx_strand_id
1 'polypeptide(L)'
;LRLTYCIIILIFFCNSANGYSSEIIRYQTSINCNVTEYYDFINLKCISCDQQKGLTPSFDKLKCVCNSTSKILKWNKTEFPTCEQCPDGKVPTNDKKQCIYCKNKTGNYFENGKNHTIYDCQSCSSKEIIAQRGINGSLLPNITCIACSPGTRPSTDRSHCEVCPFNNYYNGMIHCDCSNSSHELLKSDVCAPVSSMTNWPNDIKVYNVEYPLVNQVVQSRFLKEHLRSSAYLCKMLHREACQVVANMCVMSMYRDDHVGGPCSLFRDSKRIPNSENEPLPWLYYGEGDAPIVLSRKKITTNYSLERSSWDSSLNLTAKLWSLNGTWLGIKDIHSSFLQLCPGQWSSLNAALRFAAHYKIECLIQPEQLLQSERTEIMELFLRFSSSSEPMLYAIPILNRNFKQGTRFPNKDADATQWQLTRRFFLIDTLSGVPYTTNNENHFTPSVVRYLKSATLRIKVQDGADEGKIYPPLLIVDYGEITEADIVANIPVHVKFEVEYSMENKTIYSMDVWIGVLCAFVVIWTVLQTWNHSHRSGHLAVDVITLFNLCVFACSSLSNTFFGVISAAAIHALICYKGQAVAQIILPPGAMDSYINTYITVAFFLKVIELVHMVWRQIGIDIFLIDWERPRATKSSSQPVSIWRTYFVANEWNEIQVKRKTSLVVQLLLMVFLIKICGLENWTRADPDLNSTLTNEMLHRPQNHTFCFALTVAVYIFIYGLQWIFVTAIYERFIKNGIQEFVDICSLSNISVFILEYENFGYYIHGRSAHGFADTDMQTITNQLRREEEDLVGHRGLLPASDQQTF
;
A
#
# COMPACT_ATOMS: atom_id res chain seq x y z
N LEU A 1 -33.10 -1.88 47.52
CA LEU A 1 -32.01 -2.88 47.38
C LEU A 1 -31.80 -3.37 45.95
N ARG A 2 -32.81 -3.92 45.24
CA ARG A 2 -32.63 -4.36 43.83
C ARG A 2 -32.36 -3.21 42.83
N LEU A 3 -32.99 -2.04 43.02
CA LEU A 3 -32.74 -0.86 42.17
C LEU A 3 -31.33 -0.28 42.37
N THR A 4 -30.83 -0.32 43.61
CA THR A 4 -29.49 0.15 43.98
C THR A 4 -28.39 -0.76 43.41
N TYR A 5 -28.64 -2.07 43.38
CA TYR A 5 -27.75 -3.03 42.72
C TYR A 5 -27.68 -2.84 41.20
N CYS A 6 -28.81 -2.57 40.53
CA CYS A 6 -28.82 -2.28 39.09
C CYS A 6 -28.06 -0.99 38.76
N ILE A 7 -28.18 0.06 39.58
CA ILE A 7 -27.44 1.32 39.37
C ILE A 7 -25.94 1.14 39.60
N ILE A 8 -25.53 0.35 40.59
CA ILE A 8 -24.10 0.05 40.82
C ILE A 8 -23.54 -0.80 39.67
N ILE A 9 -24.29 -1.77 39.15
CA ILE A 9 -23.90 -2.58 37.99
C ILE A 9 -23.84 -1.71 36.72
N LEU A 10 -24.81 -0.82 36.48
CA LEU A 10 -24.78 0.13 35.36
C LEU A 10 -23.62 1.12 35.46
N ILE A 11 -23.30 1.64 36.65
CA ILE A 11 -22.14 2.51 36.86
C ILE A 11 -20.82 1.71 36.68
N PHE A 12 -20.77 0.44 37.07
CA PHE A 12 -19.61 -0.43 36.82
C PHE A 12 -19.43 -0.76 35.32
N PHE A 13 -20.52 -1.00 34.59
CA PHE A 13 -20.49 -1.21 33.13
C PHE A 13 -20.21 0.08 32.36
N CYS A 14 -20.68 1.24 32.83
CA CYS A 14 -20.41 2.53 32.20
C CYS A 14 -18.96 3.00 32.45
N ASN A 15 -18.38 2.72 33.63
CA ASN A 15 -16.97 3.03 33.91
C ASN A 15 -15.98 2.05 33.25
N SER A 16 -16.38 0.82 32.94
CA SER A 16 -15.53 -0.12 32.19
C SER A 16 -15.54 0.13 30.68
N ALA A 17 -16.50 0.88 30.14
CA ALA A 17 -16.56 1.27 28.74
C ALA A 17 -15.65 2.46 28.37
N ASN A 18 -15.14 3.21 29.36
CA ASN A 18 -14.29 4.40 29.14
C ASN A 18 -12.79 4.14 29.34
N GLY A 19 -12.37 2.89 29.54
CA GLY A 19 -10.97 2.51 29.42
C GLY A 19 -10.60 2.45 27.93
N TYR A 20 -9.91 3.46 27.40
CA TYR A 20 -9.28 3.33 26.09
C TYR A 20 -8.38 2.09 26.13
N SER A 21 -8.69 1.09 25.29
CA SER A 21 -7.79 -0.06 25.08
C SER A 21 -6.42 0.47 24.63
N SER A 22 -5.32 -0.10 25.11
CA SER A 22 -3.92 0.23 24.72
C SER A 22 -3.65 0.23 23.19
N GLU A 23 -4.58 -0.30 22.41
CA GLU A 23 -4.61 -0.23 20.95
C GLU A 23 -4.84 1.19 20.39
N ILE A 24 -5.58 2.04 21.13
CA ILE A 24 -5.88 3.43 20.76
C ILE A 24 -5.44 4.34 21.88
N ILE A 25 -4.52 5.24 21.57
CA ILE A 25 -3.91 6.16 22.54
C ILE A 25 -4.14 7.59 22.07
N ARG A 26 -4.37 8.52 22.98
CA ARG A 26 -4.44 9.95 22.65
C ARG A 26 -3.07 10.46 22.22
N TYR A 27 -3.00 11.21 21.13
CA TYR A 27 -1.74 11.78 20.67
C TYR A 27 -1.41 13.07 21.42
N GLN A 28 -0.37 13.03 22.24
CA GLN A 28 0.27 14.21 22.84
C GLN A 28 1.78 14.03 22.75
N THR A 29 2.52 15.11 22.51
CA THR A 29 3.99 15.11 22.48
C THR A 29 4.56 15.70 23.76
N SER A 30 5.83 15.41 24.06
CA SER A 30 6.51 15.97 25.24
C SER A 30 6.67 17.50 25.18
N ILE A 31 6.63 18.09 23.98
CA ILE A 31 6.67 19.55 23.75
C ILE A 31 5.39 20.22 24.25
N ASN A 32 4.25 19.52 24.16
CA ASN A 32 2.97 20.03 24.60
C ASN A 32 2.81 20.02 26.13
N CYS A 33 3.78 19.44 26.87
CA CYS A 33 3.77 19.46 28.32
C CYS A 33 4.26 20.80 28.86
N ASN A 34 3.51 21.37 29.78
CA ASN A 34 3.93 22.57 30.50
C ASN A 34 5.21 22.34 31.29
N VAL A 35 5.88 23.43 31.69
CA VAL A 35 7.13 23.40 32.47
C VAL A 35 6.97 22.64 33.81
N THR A 36 5.73 22.52 34.30
CA THR A 36 5.37 21.86 35.56
C THR A 36 4.91 20.41 35.39
N GLU A 37 4.87 19.92 34.15
CA GLU A 37 4.37 18.59 33.79
C GLU A 37 5.52 17.68 33.34
N TYR A 38 5.38 16.37 33.58
CA TYR A 38 6.22 15.34 32.97
C TYR A 38 5.40 14.59 31.91
N TYR A 39 6.09 14.03 30.94
CA TYR A 39 5.52 13.27 29.84
C TYR A 39 5.58 11.77 30.16
N ASP A 40 4.41 11.15 30.29
CA ASP A 40 4.29 9.70 30.32
C ASP A 40 4.37 9.16 28.89
N PHE A 41 5.50 8.57 28.52
CA PHE A 41 5.76 8.03 27.18
C PHE A 41 4.96 6.75 26.86
N ILE A 42 4.41 6.08 27.89
CA ILE A 42 3.59 4.88 27.71
C ILE A 42 2.22 5.33 27.19
N ASN A 43 1.53 6.16 27.99
CA ASN A 43 0.21 6.70 27.70
C ASN A 43 0.20 7.89 26.75
N LEU A 44 1.38 8.44 26.42
CA LEU A 44 1.55 9.68 25.65
C LEU A 44 0.72 10.83 26.24
N LYS A 45 0.83 11.06 27.56
CA LYS A 45 0.07 12.09 28.28
C LYS A 45 0.99 12.96 29.13
N CYS A 46 0.68 14.24 29.22
CA CYS A 46 1.33 15.14 30.18
C CYS A 46 0.61 15.06 31.52
N ILE A 47 1.36 14.80 32.58
CA ILE A 47 0.85 14.69 33.94
C ILE A 47 1.55 15.75 34.79
N SER A 48 0.77 16.54 35.52
CA SER A 48 1.28 17.64 36.34
C SER A 48 2.04 17.14 37.56
N CYS A 49 3.26 17.62 37.74
CA CYS A 49 3.96 17.54 39.02
C CYS A 49 3.40 18.60 39.95
N ASP A 50 2.81 18.19 41.07
CA ASP A 50 2.21 19.10 42.04
C ASP A 50 3.29 19.95 42.75
N GLN A 51 3.44 21.19 42.30
CA GLN A 51 4.45 22.12 42.82
C GLN A 51 4.22 22.48 44.29
N GLN A 52 2.96 22.49 44.76
CA GLN A 52 2.67 22.76 46.18
C GLN A 52 3.19 21.65 47.08
N LYS A 53 3.40 20.45 46.52
CA LYS A 53 4.04 19.30 47.20
C LYS A 53 5.55 19.21 46.94
N GLY A 54 6.17 20.28 46.43
CA GLY A 54 7.62 20.34 46.19
C GLY A 54 8.13 19.45 45.05
N LEU A 55 7.25 19.04 44.13
CA LEU A 55 7.58 18.22 42.97
C LEU A 55 7.88 19.08 41.74
N THR A 56 8.91 18.68 41.00
CA THR A 56 9.30 19.25 39.71
C THR A 56 9.58 18.12 38.72
N PRO A 57 9.32 18.31 37.42
CA PRO A 57 9.70 17.32 36.42
C PRO A 57 11.23 17.14 36.40
N SER A 58 11.67 15.92 36.07
CA SER A 58 13.07 15.57 35.88
C SER A 58 13.66 16.28 34.67
N PHE A 59 15.00 16.27 34.53
CA PHE A 59 15.70 16.92 33.42
C PHE A 59 15.24 16.40 32.04
N ASP A 60 14.99 15.11 31.93
CA ASP A 60 14.42 14.45 30.74
C ASP A 60 12.89 14.63 30.61
N LYS A 61 12.24 15.25 31.58
CA LYS A 61 10.78 15.42 31.71
C LYS A 61 9.99 14.11 31.66
N LEU A 62 10.57 12.96 32.02
CA LEU A 62 9.88 11.67 31.97
C LEU A 62 9.32 11.20 33.33
N LYS A 63 9.64 11.90 34.43
CA LYS A 63 9.15 11.59 35.79
C LYS A 63 9.11 12.84 36.68
N CYS A 64 8.31 12.84 37.75
CA CYS A 64 8.42 13.86 38.79
C CYS A 64 9.49 13.50 39.82
N VAL A 65 10.27 14.48 40.22
CA VAL A 65 11.29 14.40 41.28
C VAL A 65 11.08 15.54 42.28
N CYS A 66 11.50 15.37 43.53
CA CYS A 66 11.52 16.49 44.47
C CYS A 66 12.47 17.59 43.97
N ASN A 67 12.05 18.85 44.09
CA ASN A 67 12.83 20.02 43.71
C ASN A 67 14.17 20.10 44.49
N SER A 68 15.10 20.94 44.04
CA SER A 68 16.45 21.06 44.61
C SER A 68 16.48 21.54 46.06
N THR A 69 15.37 22.05 46.58
CA THR A 69 15.25 22.60 47.94
C THR A 69 14.42 21.73 48.88
N SER A 70 13.92 20.57 48.43
CA SER A 70 12.99 19.73 49.20
C SER A 70 13.54 18.34 49.46
N LYS A 71 13.23 17.81 50.65
CA LYS A 71 13.49 16.43 51.05
C LYS A 71 12.29 15.51 50.76
N ILE A 72 12.54 14.22 50.56
CA ILE A 72 11.59 13.11 50.41
C ILE A 72 11.15 12.63 51.80
N LEU A 73 9.85 12.64 52.06
CA LEU A 73 9.24 12.12 53.28
C LEU A 73 8.87 10.63 53.16
N LYS A 74 8.30 10.22 52.02
CA LYS A 74 7.83 8.84 51.78
C LYS A 74 7.80 8.53 50.29
N TRP A 75 8.12 7.28 49.94
CA TRP A 75 7.96 6.73 48.60
C TRP A 75 6.66 5.92 48.55
N ASN A 76 5.71 6.31 47.70
CA ASN A 76 4.52 5.51 47.48
C ASN A 76 4.82 4.40 46.45
N LYS A 77 4.19 3.23 46.61
CA LYS A 77 4.30 2.13 45.64
C LYS A 77 3.72 2.47 44.25
N THR A 78 3.00 3.58 44.15
CA THR A 78 2.45 4.14 42.90
C THR A 78 3.13 5.48 42.59
N GLU A 79 4.28 5.35 41.92
CA GLU A 79 4.92 6.27 40.97
C GLU A 79 5.63 7.56 41.42
N PHE A 80 5.32 8.27 42.53
CA PHE A 80 6.09 9.49 42.92
C PHE A 80 6.39 9.66 44.43
N PRO A 81 7.51 10.33 44.79
CA PRO A 81 7.82 10.70 46.18
C PRO A 81 6.92 11.81 46.71
N THR A 82 6.70 11.83 48.04
CA THR A 82 6.15 13.01 48.75
C THR A 82 7.29 13.89 49.24
N CYS A 83 7.27 15.20 48.94
CA CYS A 83 8.38 16.12 49.27
C CYS A 83 8.00 17.21 50.30
N GLU A 84 8.97 17.72 51.04
CA GLU A 84 8.86 18.82 52.02
C GLU A 84 10.06 19.77 51.89
N GLN A 85 9.84 21.09 51.90
CA GLN A 85 10.89 22.09 51.70
C GLN A 85 11.87 22.20 52.89
N CYS A 86 13.16 22.38 52.59
CA CYS A 86 14.21 22.56 53.59
C CYS A 86 14.22 24.00 54.17
N PRO A 87 14.49 24.16 55.47
CA PRO A 87 14.62 25.49 56.10
C PRO A 87 15.79 26.31 55.55
N ASP A 88 15.73 27.64 55.68
CA ASP A 88 16.75 28.58 55.19
C ASP A 88 18.17 28.24 55.71
N GLY A 89 19.15 28.26 54.79
CA GLY A 89 20.55 27.91 55.04
C GLY A 89 20.85 26.41 55.03
N LYS A 90 19.86 25.56 54.72
CA LYS A 90 20.04 24.11 54.59
C LYS A 90 19.67 23.63 53.20
N VAL A 91 20.51 22.77 52.64
CA VAL A 91 20.25 22.05 51.38
C VAL A 91 19.79 20.63 51.68
N PRO A 92 18.92 20.02 50.86
CA PRO A 92 18.61 18.61 51.02
C PRO A 92 19.89 17.78 50.90
N THR A 93 19.99 16.73 51.71
CA THR A 93 21.06 15.73 51.62
C THR A 93 21.04 15.03 50.25
N ASN A 94 22.11 14.34 49.87
CA ASN A 94 22.21 13.66 48.57
C ASN A 94 21.12 12.59 48.39
N ASP A 95 20.74 11.91 49.49
CA ASP A 95 19.60 10.99 49.53
C ASP A 95 18.24 11.70 49.52
N LYS A 96 18.26 13.04 49.53
CA LYS A 96 17.14 13.95 49.70
C LYS A 96 16.28 13.63 50.92
N LYS A 97 16.73 12.96 51.99
CA LYS A 97 15.82 12.60 53.12
C LYS A 97 15.78 13.61 54.25
N GLN A 98 16.82 14.43 54.42
CA GLN A 98 16.89 15.48 55.44
C GLN A 98 17.61 16.72 54.88
N CYS A 99 17.73 17.78 55.68
CA CYS A 99 18.29 19.05 55.24
C CYS A 99 19.55 19.39 56.05
N ILE A 100 20.69 19.55 55.40
CA ILE A 100 22.01 19.82 56.00
C ILE A 100 22.48 21.24 55.74
N TYR A 101 23.22 21.83 56.68
CA TYR A 101 23.74 23.19 56.52
C TYR A 101 24.92 23.22 55.53
N CYS A 102 24.94 24.21 54.64
CA CYS A 102 26.01 24.41 53.68
C CYS A 102 26.56 25.84 53.78
N LYS A 103 27.89 25.96 53.94
CA LYS A 103 28.56 27.20 54.37
C LYS A 103 28.82 28.21 53.25
N ASN A 104 28.86 27.81 51.98
CA ASN A 104 29.26 28.69 50.88
C ASN A 104 28.07 29.16 50.05
N LYS A 105 27.87 30.47 50.04
CA LYS A 105 26.85 31.17 49.27
C LYS A 105 27.48 31.57 47.93
N THR A 106 27.04 30.99 46.83
CA THR A 106 27.65 31.23 45.51
C THR A 106 26.84 32.19 44.63
N GLY A 107 25.58 32.49 44.99
CA GLY A 107 24.81 33.55 44.34
C GLY A 107 23.34 33.60 44.76
N ASN A 108 22.62 34.63 44.29
CA ASN A 108 21.16 34.73 44.40
C ASN A 108 20.55 34.74 43.00
N TYR A 109 19.41 34.09 42.81
CA TYR A 109 18.59 34.28 41.61
C TYR A 109 17.12 34.53 41.99
N PHE A 110 16.43 35.29 41.13
CA PHE A 110 15.03 35.66 41.32
C PHE A 110 14.13 34.74 40.50
N GLU A 111 13.19 34.07 41.17
CA GLU A 111 12.18 33.25 40.51
C GLU A 111 10.84 33.44 41.23
N ASN A 112 9.75 33.67 40.48
CA ASN A 112 8.39 33.86 41.01
C ASN A 112 8.25 34.90 42.16
N GLY A 113 8.96 36.04 42.05
CA GLY A 113 8.88 37.12 43.05
C GLY A 113 9.53 36.81 44.40
N LYS A 114 10.29 35.71 44.52
CA LYS A 114 11.06 35.34 45.71
C LYS A 114 12.56 35.25 45.39
N ASN A 115 13.37 35.68 46.35
CA ASN A 115 14.82 35.75 46.23
C ASN A 115 15.41 34.41 46.71
N HIS A 116 15.91 33.57 45.80
CA HIS A 116 16.46 32.25 46.14
C HIS A 116 17.99 32.32 46.22
N THR A 117 18.55 31.91 47.36
CA THR A 117 20.00 31.81 47.59
C THR A 117 20.51 30.44 47.15
N ILE A 118 21.47 30.40 46.22
CA ILE A 118 22.17 29.18 45.81
C ILE A 118 23.35 28.96 46.76
N TYR A 119 23.37 27.79 47.40
CA TYR A 119 24.48 27.32 48.22
C TYR A 119 25.17 26.18 47.47
N ASP A 120 26.45 26.36 47.12
CA ASP A 120 27.26 25.30 46.51
C ASP A 120 28.21 24.73 47.57
N CYS A 121 28.20 23.41 47.70
CA CYS A 121 28.89 22.71 48.77
C CYS A 121 30.20 22.12 48.24
N GLN A 122 31.30 22.41 48.93
CA GLN A 122 32.68 22.07 48.54
C GLN A 122 32.84 20.64 48.00
N SER A 123 33.49 20.50 46.83
CA SER A 123 33.67 19.23 46.12
C SER A 123 34.82 18.38 46.69
N CYS A 124 34.55 17.13 47.06
CA CYS A 124 35.55 16.17 47.56
C CYS A 124 36.45 15.59 46.44
N SER A 125 37.64 15.08 46.79
CA SER A 125 38.58 14.48 45.83
C SER A 125 38.04 13.16 45.23
N SER A 126 38.64 12.65 44.15
CA SER A 126 38.13 11.48 43.40
C SER A 126 38.17 10.15 44.16
N LYS A 127 38.79 10.09 45.33
CA LYS A 127 38.87 8.89 46.18
C LYS A 127 38.05 9.00 47.47
N GLU A 128 37.28 10.07 47.62
CA GLU A 128 36.54 10.41 48.83
C GLU A 128 35.05 10.53 48.54
N ILE A 129 34.24 10.21 49.55
CA ILE A 129 32.79 10.35 49.54
C ILE A 129 32.36 11.60 50.29
N ILE A 130 31.19 12.10 49.92
CA ILE A 130 30.53 13.23 50.57
C ILE A 130 29.73 12.69 51.76
N ALA A 131 30.26 12.82 52.97
CA ALA A 131 29.59 12.41 54.19
C ALA A 131 28.76 13.55 54.80
N GLN A 132 27.46 13.31 54.88
CA GLN A 132 26.45 14.22 55.44
C GLN A 132 25.90 13.73 56.79
N ARG A 133 26.27 12.53 57.23
CA ARG A 133 25.83 11.91 58.48
C ARG A 133 27.01 11.28 59.21
N GLY A 134 26.98 11.31 60.54
CA GLY A 134 27.96 10.64 61.39
C GLY A 134 27.67 9.14 61.48
N ILE A 135 28.62 8.39 62.04
CA ILE A 135 28.54 6.93 62.22
C ILE A 135 27.27 6.54 63.01
N ASN A 136 26.84 7.40 63.93
CA ASN A 136 25.62 7.19 64.74
C ASN A 136 24.31 7.50 63.96
N GLY A 137 24.38 7.73 62.65
CA GLY A 137 23.25 8.10 61.79
C GLY A 137 22.75 9.54 61.98
N SER A 138 23.28 10.25 62.97
CA SER A 138 22.99 11.65 63.22
C SER A 138 23.43 12.50 62.03
N LEU A 139 22.58 13.45 61.65
CA LEU A 139 22.91 14.41 60.61
C LEU A 139 24.10 15.26 61.06
N LEU A 140 25.14 15.34 60.22
CA LEU A 140 26.29 16.19 60.53
C LEU A 140 25.90 17.67 60.44
N PRO A 141 26.53 18.54 61.22
CA PRO A 141 26.28 19.97 61.14
C PRO A 141 26.67 20.54 59.78
N ASN A 142 27.74 20.03 59.14
CA ASN A 142 28.21 20.44 57.81
C ASN A 142 28.63 19.21 56.98
N ILE A 143 28.73 19.38 55.65
CA ILE A 143 29.27 18.35 54.73
C ILE A 143 30.76 18.11 55.02
N THR A 144 31.17 16.83 55.05
CA THR A 144 32.55 16.39 55.30
C THR A 144 33.00 15.39 54.23
N CYS A 145 34.26 15.42 53.81
CA CYS A 145 34.81 14.46 52.85
C CYS A 145 35.47 13.30 53.60
N ILE A 146 35.14 12.06 53.26
CA ILE A 146 35.66 10.86 53.94
C ILE A 146 36.23 9.89 52.90
N ALA A 147 37.45 9.40 53.12
CA ALA A 147 38.03 8.34 52.30
C ALA A 147 37.41 6.97 52.60
N CYS A 148 37.13 6.18 51.57
CA CYS A 148 36.54 4.84 51.74
C CYS A 148 37.53 3.84 52.33
N SER A 149 37.07 3.06 53.31
CA SER A 149 37.83 2.00 53.97
C SER A 149 38.19 0.86 53.00
N PRO A 150 39.27 0.10 53.24
CA PRO A 150 39.61 -1.09 52.42
C PRO A 150 38.42 -2.05 52.31
N GLY A 151 38.06 -2.47 51.10
CA GLY A 151 36.84 -3.26 50.84
C GLY A 151 35.59 -2.47 50.51
N THR A 152 35.72 -1.18 50.27
CA THR A 152 34.64 -0.31 49.82
C THR A 152 35.16 0.65 48.75
N ARG A 153 34.31 1.02 47.79
CA ARG A 153 34.63 2.00 46.75
C ARG A 153 33.69 3.19 46.86
N PRO A 154 34.12 4.43 46.55
CA PRO A 154 33.17 5.53 46.41
C PRO A 154 32.18 5.18 45.30
N SER A 155 30.88 5.38 45.56
CA SER A 155 29.82 5.25 44.57
C SER A 155 30.08 6.17 43.37
N THR A 156 29.49 5.87 42.20
CA THR A 156 29.70 6.69 40.99
C THR A 156 29.32 8.16 41.16
N ASP A 157 28.34 8.44 42.03
CA ASP A 157 27.89 9.78 42.44
C ASP A 157 28.61 10.32 43.70
N ARG A 158 29.57 9.57 44.26
CA ARG A 158 30.39 9.88 45.44
C ARG A 158 29.60 10.17 46.72
N SER A 159 28.36 9.70 46.81
CA SER A 159 27.49 9.93 47.96
C SER A 159 27.76 8.99 49.13
N HIS A 160 28.30 7.80 48.87
CA HIS A 160 28.57 6.82 49.91
C HIS A 160 29.68 5.87 49.48
N CYS A 161 30.30 5.21 50.45
CA CYS A 161 31.21 4.12 50.16
C CYS A 161 30.34 2.91 49.91
N GLU A 162 30.21 2.53 48.66
CA GLU A 162 29.63 1.25 48.31
C GLU A 162 30.53 0.19 48.91
N VAL A 163 29.95 -0.64 49.77
CA VAL A 163 30.55 -1.95 49.99
C VAL A 163 30.69 -2.51 48.59
N CYS A 164 31.93 -2.85 48.28
CA CYS A 164 32.24 -3.76 47.23
C CYS A 164 31.04 -4.71 47.04
N PRO A 165 30.36 -4.72 45.87
CA PRO A 165 29.08 -5.44 45.71
C PRO A 165 29.17 -6.91 46.15
N PHE A 166 30.42 -7.37 46.30
CA PHE A 166 30.86 -8.65 46.76
C PHE A 166 32.10 -8.49 47.64
N ASN A 167 32.10 -9.13 48.81
CA ASN A 167 33.28 -9.22 49.66
C ASN A 167 34.00 -10.54 49.40
N ASN A 168 35.16 -10.50 48.74
CA ASN A 168 36.11 -11.61 48.78
C ASN A 168 37.26 -11.28 49.74
N TYR A 169 37.54 -12.21 50.66
CA TYR A 169 38.69 -12.18 51.56
C TYR A 169 39.90 -12.82 50.85
N TYR A 170 40.90 -12.02 50.50
CA TYR A 170 42.19 -12.53 50.02
C TYR A 170 43.32 -11.80 50.75
N ASN A 171 44.22 -12.54 51.41
CA ASN A 171 45.34 -11.99 52.22
C ASN A 171 44.94 -10.89 53.24
N GLY A 172 43.78 -11.01 53.89
CA GLY A 172 43.38 -10.08 54.95
C GLY A 172 42.95 -8.69 54.49
N MET A 173 42.74 -8.48 53.18
CA MET A 173 42.12 -7.28 52.61
C MET A 173 40.84 -7.66 51.84
N ILE A 174 39.81 -6.80 51.93
CA ILE A 174 38.52 -6.99 51.26
C ILE A 174 38.62 -6.36 49.85
N HIS A 175 38.21 -7.10 48.83
CA HIS A 175 38.17 -6.68 47.42
C HIS A 175 36.75 -6.76 46.83
N CYS A 176 36.48 -5.90 45.83
CA CYS A 176 35.16 -5.73 45.18
C CYS A 176 34.83 -6.80 44.13
N ASP A 177 34.84 -8.09 44.52
CA ASP A 177 34.75 -9.21 43.56
C ASP A 177 33.70 -10.28 43.90
N CYS A 178 32.85 -10.61 42.91
CA CYS A 178 31.70 -11.54 43.02
C CYS A 178 32.08 -12.89 43.63
N SER A 179 31.42 -13.26 44.73
CA SER A 179 31.63 -14.56 45.37
C SER A 179 30.97 -15.64 44.51
N ASN A 180 31.82 -16.42 43.83
CA ASN A 180 31.43 -17.48 42.89
C ASN A 180 30.64 -18.66 43.54
N SER A 181 30.40 -18.65 44.85
CA SER A 181 29.78 -19.79 45.57
C SER A 181 28.27 -19.68 45.80
N SER A 182 27.70 -18.47 45.82
CA SER A 182 26.26 -18.24 46.13
C SER A 182 25.55 -17.34 45.12
N HIS A 183 26.31 -16.53 44.39
CA HIS A 183 25.79 -15.58 43.42
C HIS A 183 26.63 -15.61 42.15
N GLU A 184 26.00 -15.25 41.04
CA GLU A 184 26.66 -15.17 39.74
C GLU A 184 26.71 -13.71 39.27
N LEU A 185 27.88 -13.28 38.82
CA LEU A 185 28.06 -11.98 38.18
C LEU A 185 27.57 -12.06 36.72
N LEU A 186 26.44 -11.44 36.43
CA LEU A 186 25.86 -11.44 35.08
C LEU A 186 26.39 -10.31 34.21
N LYS A 187 26.82 -9.19 34.83
CA LYS A 187 27.46 -8.02 34.22
C LYS A 187 28.22 -7.26 35.32
N SER A 188 29.16 -6.37 34.98
CA SER A 188 30.07 -5.68 35.92
C SER A 188 29.42 -5.09 37.18
N ASP A 189 28.11 -4.78 37.14
CA ASP A 189 27.35 -4.24 38.29
C ASP A 189 26.06 -5.03 38.63
N VAL A 190 25.83 -6.22 38.03
CA VAL A 190 24.59 -7.01 38.24
C VAL A 190 24.92 -8.39 38.81
N CYS A 191 24.60 -8.58 40.08
CA CYS A 191 24.67 -9.88 40.75
C CYS A 191 23.31 -10.51 40.93
N ALA A 192 23.15 -11.76 40.50
CA ALA A 192 21.93 -12.51 40.73
C ALA A 192 22.20 -13.70 41.68
N PRO A 193 21.32 -13.96 42.66
CA PRO A 193 21.40 -15.17 43.45
C PRO A 193 21.20 -16.39 42.56
N VAL A 194 21.99 -17.45 42.75
CA VAL A 194 21.92 -18.66 41.90
C VAL A 194 20.50 -19.27 41.92
N SER A 195 19.75 -19.11 43.01
CA SER A 195 18.37 -19.58 43.17
C SER A 195 17.32 -18.88 42.29
N SER A 196 17.56 -17.65 41.82
CA SER A 196 16.67 -17.00 40.84
C SER A 196 17.02 -17.38 39.39
N MET A 197 18.19 -18.01 39.22
CA MET A 197 18.77 -18.43 37.94
C MET A 197 18.69 -19.94 37.70
N THR A 198 18.30 -20.76 38.68
CA THR A 198 18.17 -22.23 38.59
C THR A 198 17.21 -22.71 37.49
N ASN A 199 16.23 -21.89 37.13
CA ASN A 199 15.29 -22.18 36.03
C ASN A 199 15.77 -21.68 34.65
N TRP A 200 16.93 -21.02 34.59
CA TRP A 200 17.54 -20.60 33.33
C TRP A 200 18.39 -21.74 32.79
N PRO A 201 18.04 -22.35 31.65
CA PRO A 201 18.86 -23.42 31.12
C PRO A 201 20.23 -22.86 30.74
N ASN A 202 21.30 -23.56 31.14
CA ASN A 202 22.67 -23.31 30.68
C ASN A 202 22.87 -23.74 29.22
N ASP A 203 21.81 -23.70 28.41
CA ASP A 203 21.83 -24.11 27.03
C ASP A 203 22.45 -22.98 26.20
N ILE A 204 23.56 -23.29 25.53
CA ILE A 204 24.25 -22.39 24.60
C ILE A 204 23.27 -21.90 23.51
N LYS A 205 22.25 -22.71 23.18
CA LYS A 205 21.24 -22.40 22.17
C LYS A 205 20.36 -21.19 22.50
N VAL A 206 20.29 -20.76 23.75
CA VAL A 206 19.50 -19.57 24.16
C VAL A 206 20.08 -18.27 23.56
N TYR A 207 21.36 -18.25 23.23
CA TYR A 207 22.04 -17.10 22.62
C TYR A 207 22.15 -17.21 21.09
N ASN A 208 21.61 -18.28 20.51
CA ASN A 208 21.72 -18.53 19.08
C ASN A 208 20.60 -17.82 18.33
N VAL A 209 20.99 -17.09 17.28
CA VAL A 209 20.07 -16.53 16.30
C VAL A 209 20.19 -17.38 15.04
N GLU A 210 19.09 -18.01 14.65
CA GLU A 210 19.00 -18.76 13.40
C GLU A 210 18.73 -17.82 12.23
N TYR A 211 19.47 -18.05 11.14
CA TYR A 211 19.33 -17.38 9.85
C TYR A 211 18.94 -18.43 8.80
N PRO A 212 17.64 -18.74 8.69
CA PRO A 212 17.18 -19.88 7.89
C PRO A 212 17.36 -19.71 6.38
N LEU A 213 17.49 -18.49 5.85
CA LEU A 213 17.66 -18.27 4.41
C LEU A 213 19.07 -18.62 3.95
N VAL A 214 20.07 -18.39 4.81
CA VAL A 214 21.48 -18.72 4.57
C VAL A 214 21.93 -20.00 5.30
N ASN A 215 21.00 -20.67 5.99
CA ASN A 215 21.22 -21.89 6.78
C ASN A 215 22.39 -21.77 7.78
N GLN A 216 22.49 -20.63 8.45
CA GLN A 216 23.52 -20.33 9.43
C GLN A 216 22.92 -20.10 10.81
N VAL A 217 23.65 -20.49 11.85
CA VAL A 217 23.29 -20.21 13.24
C VAL A 217 24.45 -19.47 13.87
N VAL A 218 24.18 -18.27 14.39
CA VAL A 218 25.20 -17.43 15.01
C VAL A 218 24.93 -17.33 16.50
N GLN A 219 25.92 -17.64 17.32
CA GLN A 219 25.87 -17.34 18.74
C GLN A 219 26.09 -15.83 18.92
N SER A 220 25.02 -15.09 19.14
CA SER A 220 25.06 -13.63 19.17
C SER A 220 25.81 -13.11 20.40
N ARG A 221 26.83 -12.28 20.16
CA ARG A 221 27.57 -11.55 21.21
C ARG A 221 26.63 -10.69 22.05
N PHE A 222 25.71 -9.98 21.39
CA PHE A 222 24.77 -9.07 22.07
C PHE A 222 23.83 -9.82 23.02
N LEU A 223 23.22 -10.94 22.58
CA LEU A 223 22.39 -11.76 23.47
C LEU A 223 23.24 -12.35 24.60
N LYS A 224 24.47 -12.80 24.32
CA LYS A 224 25.35 -13.40 25.32
C LYS A 224 25.71 -12.43 26.45
N GLU A 225 26.01 -11.18 26.11
CA GLU A 225 26.43 -10.14 27.06
C GLU A 225 25.24 -9.52 27.84
N HIS A 226 24.04 -9.47 27.24
CA HIS A 226 22.94 -8.66 27.79
C HIS A 226 21.67 -9.45 28.18
N LEU A 227 21.40 -10.64 27.62
CA LEU A 227 20.11 -11.32 27.80
C LEU A 227 19.86 -11.73 29.25
N ARG A 228 20.82 -12.41 29.90
CA ARG A 228 20.64 -12.92 31.27
C ARG A 228 20.44 -11.81 32.28
N SER A 229 21.28 -10.77 32.23
CA SER A 229 21.22 -9.63 33.13
C SER A 229 19.92 -8.84 32.93
N SER A 230 19.51 -8.60 31.68
CA SER A 230 18.28 -7.86 31.38
C SER A 230 17.02 -8.66 31.72
N ALA A 231 17.01 -9.97 31.51
CA ALA A 231 15.88 -10.81 31.87
C ALA A 231 15.70 -10.94 33.39
N TYR A 232 16.79 -11.03 34.15
CA TYR A 232 16.74 -10.98 35.61
C TYR A 232 16.17 -9.64 36.11
N LEU A 233 16.69 -8.52 35.60
CA LEU A 233 16.19 -7.19 35.96
C LEU A 233 14.72 -6.98 35.55
N CYS A 234 14.31 -7.50 34.40
CA CYS A 234 12.91 -7.43 33.98
C CYS A 234 11.98 -8.21 34.93
N LYS A 235 12.39 -9.39 35.41
CA LYS A 235 11.64 -10.13 36.46
C LYS A 235 11.56 -9.35 37.77
N MET A 236 12.54 -8.49 38.05
CA MET A 236 12.53 -7.55 39.16
C MET A 236 11.74 -6.25 38.88
N LEU A 237 10.91 -6.25 37.82
CA LEU A 237 10.01 -5.15 37.42
C LEU A 237 10.75 -3.90 36.92
N HIS A 238 12.02 -4.01 36.49
CA HIS A 238 12.70 -2.91 35.81
C HIS A 238 12.21 -2.78 34.36
N ARG A 239 11.45 -1.71 34.08
CA ARG A 239 10.82 -1.45 32.78
C ARG A 239 11.83 -1.38 31.62
N GLU A 240 12.94 -0.66 31.78
CA GLU A 240 13.98 -0.54 30.73
C GLU A 240 14.58 -1.89 30.36
N ALA A 241 14.86 -2.72 31.36
CA ALA A 241 15.36 -4.08 31.15
C ALA A 241 14.34 -4.96 30.42
N CYS A 242 13.04 -4.81 30.70
CA CYS A 242 11.98 -5.48 29.92
C CYS A 242 11.93 -5.01 28.46
N GLN A 243 12.23 -3.73 28.17
CA GLN A 243 12.34 -3.23 26.80
C GLN A 243 13.54 -3.85 26.06
N VAL A 244 14.69 -4.05 26.73
CA VAL A 244 15.85 -4.75 26.15
C VAL A 244 15.48 -6.17 25.75
N VAL A 245 14.86 -6.93 26.65
CA VAL A 245 14.47 -8.32 26.38
C VAL A 245 13.42 -8.41 25.27
N ALA A 246 12.48 -7.46 25.23
CA ALA A 246 11.53 -7.31 24.14
C ALA A 246 12.23 -7.10 22.79
N ASN A 247 13.20 -6.19 22.73
CA ASN A 247 13.94 -5.90 21.51
C ASN A 247 14.75 -7.12 21.03
N MET A 248 15.38 -7.87 21.94
CA MET A 248 16.03 -9.15 21.61
C MET A 248 15.05 -10.19 21.07
N CYS A 249 13.81 -10.20 21.55
CA CYS A 249 12.76 -11.08 21.04
C CYS A 249 12.40 -10.72 19.59
N VAL A 250 12.29 -9.43 19.27
CA VAL A 250 12.07 -8.94 17.89
C VAL A 250 13.22 -9.34 16.98
N MET A 251 14.48 -9.12 17.41
CA MET A 251 15.68 -9.50 16.66
C MET A 251 15.76 -11.02 16.39
N SER A 252 15.23 -11.82 17.32
CA SER A 252 15.12 -13.28 17.21
C SER A 252 13.89 -13.75 16.39
N MET A 253 13.23 -12.85 15.66
CA MET A 253 12.01 -13.11 14.88
C MET A 253 10.87 -13.72 15.72
N TYR A 254 10.76 -13.27 16.96
CA TYR A 254 9.73 -13.67 17.92
C TYR A 254 9.71 -15.17 18.28
N ARG A 255 10.82 -15.89 18.05
CA ARG A 255 10.92 -17.32 18.34
C ARG A 255 10.92 -17.61 19.85
N ASP A 256 10.10 -18.56 20.25
CA ASP A 256 9.94 -19.02 21.63
C ASP A 256 10.29 -20.50 21.85
N ASP A 257 11.00 -21.12 20.89
CA ASP A 257 11.36 -22.55 20.91
C ASP A 257 12.28 -22.95 22.08
N HIS A 258 13.04 -21.99 22.62
CA HIS A 258 14.00 -22.22 23.70
C HIS A 258 13.48 -21.70 25.03
N VAL A 259 13.45 -22.57 26.05
CA VAL A 259 13.20 -22.18 27.44
C VAL A 259 14.30 -21.18 27.85
N GLY A 260 13.92 -20.03 28.40
CA GLY A 260 14.86 -18.95 28.72
C GLY A 260 15.31 -18.09 27.52
N GLY A 261 14.75 -18.30 26.33
CA GLY A 261 14.93 -17.37 25.20
C GLY A 261 14.35 -15.98 25.48
N PRO A 262 14.72 -14.95 24.70
CA PRO A 262 14.25 -13.58 24.91
C PRO A 262 12.72 -13.45 24.84
N CYS A 263 12.05 -14.27 24.03
CA CYS A 263 10.59 -14.26 23.91
C CYS A 263 9.85 -15.01 25.01
N SER A 264 10.54 -15.83 25.83
CA SER A 264 9.84 -16.70 26.78
C SER A 264 9.09 -15.92 27.87
N LEU A 265 9.54 -14.70 28.21
CA LEU A 265 8.87 -13.82 29.18
C LEU A 265 7.53 -13.28 28.67
N PHE A 266 7.31 -13.28 27.35
CA PHE A 266 6.12 -12.70 26.72
C PHE A 266 5.09 -13.75 26.29
N ARG A 267 5.40 -15.05 26.48
CA ARG A 267 4.58 -16.17 26.01
C ARG A 267 3.17 -16.16 26.60
N ASP A 268 3.05 -15.80 27.88
CA ASP A 268 1.78 -15.80 28.59
C ASP A 268 1.05 -14.44 28.46
N SER A 269 1.71 -13.43 27.86
CA SER A 269 1.22 -12.07 27.62
C SER A 269 0.83 -11.83 26.15
N LYS A 270 0.33 -12.86 25.45
CA LYS A 270 -0.13 -12.77 24.04
C LYS A 270 -1.54 -12.17 23.93
N ARG A 271 -1.82 -11.06 24.61
CA ARG A 271 -3.13 -10.38 24.57
C ARG A 271 -2.93 -8.87 24.62
N ILE A 272 -3.94 -8.14 24.18
CA ILE A 272 -4.00 -6.69 24.37
C ILE A 272 -4.07 -6.43 25.89
N PRO A 273 -3.11 -5.71 26.49
CA PRO A 273 -3.11 -5.50 27.92
C PRO A 273 -4.33 -4.66 28.33
N ASN A 274 -5.03 -5.12 29.38
CA ASN A 274 -6.21 -4.44 29.96
C ASN A 274 -5.83 -3.24 30.85
N SER A 275 -4.57 -3.16 31.29
CA SER A 275 -3.99 -2.05 32.04
C SER A 275 -2.53 -1.86 31.63
N GLU A 276 -2.12 -0.62 31.40
CA GLU A 276 -0.75 -0.28 30.96
C GLU A 276 0.26 -0.19 32.12
N ASN A 277 -0.15 -0.53 33.36
CA ASN A 277 0.73 -0.58 34.53
C ASN A 277 1.59 -1.85 34.61
N GLU A 278 1.46 -2.76 33.63
CA GLU A 278 2.31 -3.95 33.55
C GLU A 278 3.74 -3.57 33.11
N PRO A 279 4.78 -4.14 33.73
CA PRO A 279 6.18 -3.83 33.40
C PRO A 279 6.61 -4.36 32.03
N LEU A 280 5.84 -5.30 31.45
CA LEU A 280 6.15 -5.97 30.19
C LEU A 280 5.57 -5.17 29.00
N PRO A 281 6.37 -4.82 27.99
CA PRO A 281 5.84 -4.21 26.78
C PRO A 281 4.94 -5.17 25.99
N TRP A 282 3.93 -4.61 25.35
CA TRP A 282 3.01 -5.36 24.49
C TRP A 282 3.65 -5.70 23.13
N LEU A 283 3.86 -6.99 22.87
CA LEU A 283 4.51 -7.48 21.64
C LEU A 283 3.59 -8.25 20.69
N TYR A 284 2.57 -8.95 21.21
CA TYR A 284 1.75 -9.91 20.47
C TYR A 284 0.27 -9.57 20.54
N TYR A 285 -0.44 -9.71 19.44
CA TYR A 285 -1.89 -9.87 19.46
C TYR A 285 -2.24 -11.33 19.82
N GLY A 286 -3.50 -11.61 20.17
CA GLY A 286 -3.93 -12.97 20.46
C GLY A 286 -3.78 -13.91 19.27
N GLU A 287 -3.45 -15.17 19.55
CA GLU A 287 -3.42 -16.23 18.54
C GLU A 287 -4.81 -16.41 17.93
N GLY A 288 -4.91 -16.39 16.60
CA GLY A 288 -6.19 -16.47 15.88
C GLY A 288 -7.01 -15.17 15.84
N ASP A 289 -6.59 -14.10 16.53
CA ASP A 289 -7.33 -12.83 16.55
C ASP A 289 -7.13 -11.99 15.28
N ALA A 290 -6.24 -12.39 14.37
CA ALA A 290 -5.89 -11.58 13.20
C ALA A 290 -7.10 -11.12 12.36
N PRO A 291 -8.07 -11.99 11.99
CA PRO A 291 -9.27 -11.55 11.26
C PRO A 291 -10.12 -10.56 12.07
N ILE A 292 -10.20 -10.73 13.39
CA ILE A 292 -10.97 -9.86 14.29
C ILE A 292 -10.29 -8.49 14.40
N VAL A 293 -8.97 -8.46 14.59
CA VAL A 293 -8.18 -7.22 14.69
C VAL A 293 -8.29 -6.41 13.40
N LEU A 294 -8.17 -7.08 12.24
CA LEU A 294 -8.19 -6.44 10.92
C LEU A 294 -9.59 -6.02 10.44
N SER A 295 -10.65 -6.44 11.12
CA SER A 295 -12.04 -6.06 10.78
C SER A 295 -12.66 -5.03 11.75
N ARG A 296 -11.90 -4.54 12.73
CA ARG A 296 -12.39 -3.55 13.70
C ARG A 296 -12.73 -2.22 13.04
N LYS A 297 -13.91 -1.67 13.30
CA LYS A 297 -14.35 -0.36 12.80
C LYS A 297 -14.10 0.77 13.81
N LYS A 298 -12.88 0.84 14.38
CA LYS A 298 -12.54 1.86 15.40
C LYS A 298 -11.94 3.15 14.82
N ILE A 299 -11.47 3.12 13.57
CA ILE A 299 -10.93 4.30 12.88
C ILE A 299 -12.11 5.06 12.27
N THR A 300 -12.33 6.29 12.74
CA THR A 300 -13.53 7.09 12.43
C THR A 300 -13.31 8.16 11.37
N THR A 301 -12.06 8.45 11.01
CA THR A 301 -11.70 9.46 10.00
C THR A 301 -12.16 9.04 8.60
N ASN A 302 -12.79 9.97 7.88
CA ASN A 302 -13.15 9.82 6.48
C ASN A 302 -12.04 10.39 5.62
N TYR A 303 -11.35 9.53 4.88
CA TYR A 303 -10.29 9.95 3.96
C TYR A 303 -10.87 10.42 2.64
N SER A 304 -10.25 11.45 2.08
CA SER A 304 -10.66 12.09 0.83
C SER A 304 -9.66 11.82 -0.30
N LEU A 305 -10.18 11.73 -1.51
CA LEU A 305 -9.40 11.70 -2.74
C LEU A 305 -9.11 13.09 -3.27
N GLU A 306 -9.64 14.15 -2.67
CA GLU A 306 -9.32 15.51 -3.05
C GLU A 306 -7.96 15.94 -2.49
N ARG A 307 -7.03 16.35 -3.35
CA ARG A 307 -5.67 16.73 -2.99
C ARG A 307 -5.58 17.92 -2.03
N SER A 308 -6.57 18.82 -2.05
CA SER A 308 -6.67 19.99 -1.17
C SER A 308 -7.01 19.62 0.28
N SER A 309 -7.54 18.41 0.51
CA SER A 309 -7.96 17.95 1.83
C SER A 309 -6.79 17.53 2.70
N TRP A 310 -6.90 17.83 3.99
CA TRP A 310 -5.95 17.39 5.02
C TRP A 310 -5.98 15.86 5.23
N ASP A 311 -7.11 15.23 4.91
CA ASP A 311 -7.32 13.78 5.00
C ASP A 311 -7.06 13.08 3.65
N SER A 312 -6.24 13.68 2.78
CA SER A 312 -5.84 13.12 1.50
C SER A 312 -4.66 12.13 1.58
N SER A 313 -3.98 12.07 2.72
CA SER A 313 -2.86 11.17 3.00
C SER A 313 -2.96 10.51 4.36
N LEU A 314 -2.39 9.31 4.48
CA LEU A 314 -2.24 8.62 5.76
C LEU A 314 -1.11 9.24 6.56
N ASN A 315 -1.39 9.63 7.80
CA ASN A 315 -0.37 10.16 8.71
C ASN A 315 0.15 9.04 9.61
N LEU A 316 1.41 8.67 9.45
CA LEU A 316 2.05 7.63 10.25
C LEU A 316 2.97 8.25 11.30
N THR A 317 2.99 7.64 12.48
CA THR A 317 3.84 8.03 13.60
C THR A 317 4.48 6.77 14.16
N ALA A 318 5.76 6.79 14.50
CA ALA A 318 6.43 5.66 15.13
C ALA A 318 7.04 6.01 16.48
N LYS A 319 6.98 5.05 17.41
CA LYS A 319 7.80 5.06 18.64
C LYS A 319 9.11 4.35 18.35
N LEU A 320 10.23 4.99 18.67
CA LEU A 320 11.58 4.50 18.41
C LEU A 320 12.26 4.06 19.71
N TRP A 321 12.92 2.91 19.65
CA TRP A 321 13.65 2.32 20.77
C TRP A 321 15.06 1.95 20.36
N SER A 322 16.02 2.27 21.22
CA SER A 322 17.37 1.73 21.09
C SER A 322 17.39 0.26 21.55
N LEU A 323 18.39 -0.50 21.10
CA LEU A 323 18.59 -1.87 21.56
C LEU A 323 18.85 -1.99 23.06
N ASN A 324 19.37 -0.94 23.69
CA ASN A 324 19.56 -0.88 25.15
C ASN A 324 18.26 -0.58 25.91
N GLY A 325 17.11 -0.58 25.24
CA GLY A 325 15.80 -0.38 25.86
C GLY A 325 15.50 1.08 26.18
N THR A 326 16.35 2.01 25.75
CA THR A 326 16.11 3.45 25.94
C THR A 326 15.12 3.94 24.90
N TRP A 327 14.13 4.71 25.33
CA TRP A 327 13.19 5.37 24.43
C TRP A 327 13.87 6.52 23.70
N LEU A 328 13.82 6.53 22.37
CA LEU A 328 14.45 7.56 21.53
C LEU A 328 13.49 8.69 21.15
N GLY A 329 12.18 8.47 21.29
CA GLY A 329 11.17 9.46 20.96
C GLY A 329 9.98 8.87 20.22
N ILE A 330 8.96 9.72 20.04
CA ILE A 330 7.89 9.51 19.07
C ILE A 330 8.11 10.50 17.91
N LYS A 331 8.13 10.01 16.67
CA LYS A 331 8.37 10.83 15.48
C LYS A 331 7.28 10.59 14.45
N ASP A 332 6.89 11.65 13.75
CA ASP A 332 6.08 11.52 12.55
C ASP A 332 6.96 10.90 11.45
N ILE A 333 6.47 9.82 10.84
CA ILE A 333 7.20 8.99 9.91
C ILE A 333 6.65 9.22 8.51
N HIS A 334 7.45 9.85 7.67
CA HIS A 334 7.20 9.83 6.23
C HIS A 334 7.55 8.45 5.65
N SER A 335 6.94 8.08 4.53
CA SER A 335 7.23 6.79 3.88
C SER A 335 8.68 6.58 3.48
N SER A 336 9.44 7.65 3.25
CA SER A 336 10.90 7.59 3.06
C SER A 336 11.63 6.86 4.19
N PHE A 337 11.16 6.96 5.44
CA PHE A 337 11.78 6.29 6.59
C PHE A 337 11.36 4.83 6.75
N LEU A 338 10.36 4.35 6.01
CA LEU A 338 9.90 2.95 6.05
C LEU A 338 10.54 2.08 4.96
N GLN A 339 11.36 2.68 4.09
CA GLN A 339 11.96 2.02 2.93
C GLN A 339 13.45 2.30 2.86
N LEU A 340 14.21 1.32 2.39
CA LEU A 340 15.67 1.43 2.24
C LEU A 340 16.06 1.99 0.86
N CYS A 341 15.12 2.09 -0.10
CA CYS A 341 15.44 2.50 -1.46
C CYS A 341 15.89 3.97 -1.55
N PRO A 342 17.00 4.27 -2.24
CA PRO A 342 17.43 5.64 -2.47
C PRO A 342 16.50 6.36 -3.47
N GLY A 343 16.30 7.65 -3.29
CA GLY A 343 15.45 8.46 -4.16
C GLY A 343 15.24 9.88 -3.65
N GLN A 344 14.51 10.68 -4.42
CA GLN A 344 14.15 12.03 -4.01
C GLN A 344 13.04 11.99 -2.95
N TRP A 345 13.18 12.77 -1.88
CA TRP A 345 12.20 12.81 -0.78
C TRP A 345 10.75 13.04 -1.26
N SER A 346 10.54 13.88 -2.27
CA SER A 346 9.19 14.12 -2.82
C SER A 346 8.55 12.87 -3.44
N SER A 347 9.31 12.05 -4.17
CA SER A 347 8.78 10.82 -4.77
C SER A 347 8.60 9.71 -3.74
N LEU A 348 9.51 9.63 -2.77
CA LEU A 348 9.46 8.65 -1.68
C LEU A 348 8.32 8.93 -0.70
N ASN A 349 8.03 10.21 -0.42
CA ASN A 349 6.96 10.63 0.51
C ASN A 349 5.56 10.55 -0.10
N ALA A 350 5.44 10.40 -1.43
CA ALA A 350 4.14 10.27 -2.10
C ALA A 350 3.43 8.93 -1.78
N ALA A 351 4.11 7.95 -1.18
CA ALA A 351 3.58 6.60 -0.98
C ALA A 351 2.32 6.55 -0.09
N LEU A 352 2.15 7.50 0.84
CA LEU A 352 1.04 7.52 1.81
C LEU A 352 -0.23 8.23 1.30
N ARG A 353 -0.25 8.64 0.03
CA ARG A 353 -1.45 9.23 -0.59
C ARG A 353 -2.60 8.23 -0.60
N PHE A 354 -3.74 8.63 -0.06
CA PHE A 354 -4.91 7.78 0.05
C PHE A 354 -5.42 7.27 -1.31
N ALA A 355 -5.78 5.99 -1.36
CA ALA A 355 -6.21 5.22 -2.55
C ALA A 355 -5.27 5.24 -3.77
N ALA A 356 -4.04 5.71 -3.62
CA ALA A 356 -3.02 5.70 -4.66
C ALA A 356 -2.04 4.56 -4.39
N HIS A 357 -1.96 3.57 -5.29
CA HIS A 357 -1.04 2.45 -5.09
C HIS A 357 0.39 2.91 -5.33
N TYR A 358 1.30 2.54 -4.45
CA TYR A 358 2.72 2.89 -4.55
C TYR A 358 3.55 1.62 -4.63
N LYS A 359 4.48 1.56 -5.56
CA LYS A 359 5.40 0.42 -5.67
C LYS A 359 6.78 0.88 -6.11
N ILE A 360 7.78 0.61 -5.27
CA ILE A 360 9.20 0.81 -5.60
C ILE A 360 9.97 -0.48 -5.36
N GLU A 361 10.83 -0.81 -6.31
CA GLU A 361 11.77 -1.92 -6.25
C GLU A 361 13.15 -1.38 -6.62
N CYS A 362 14.16 -1.66 -5.81
CA CYS A 362 15.52 -1.17 -6.02
C CYS A 362 16.56 -2.23 -5.66
N LEU A 363 17.79 -2.02 -6.16
CA LEU A 363 18.97 -2.78 -5.81
C LEU A 363 19.86 -1.91 -4.91
N ILE A 364 20.21 -2.40 -3.73
CA ILE A 364 21.04 -1.69 -2.77
C ILE A 364 22.31 -2.48 -2.53
N GLN A 365 23.44 -1.79 -2.49
CA GLN A 365 24.71 -2.41 -2.16
C GLN A 365 24.85 -2.61 -0.64
N PRO A 366 25.39 -3.75 -0.16
CA PRO A 366 25.64 -3.98 1.27
C PRO A 366 26.40 -2.84 1.96
N GLU A 367 27.36 -2.22 1.29
CA GLU A 367 28.09 -1.07 1.83
C GLU A 367 27.18 0.12 2.18
N GLN A 368 26.18 0.41 1.34
CA GLN A 368 25.21 1.48 1.57
C GLN A 368 24.24 1.13 2.72
N LEU A 369 23.87 -0.15 2.84
CA LEU A 369 23.04 -0.62 3.96
C LEU A 369 23.77 -0.48 5.31
N LEU A 370 25.08 -0.76 5.34
CA LEU A 370 25.90 -0.66 6.54
C LEU A 370 26.23 0.79 6.93
N GLN A 371 26.24 1.73 5.97
CA GLN A 371 26.36 3.16 6.24
C GLN A 371 25.08 3.77 6.85
N SER A 372 23.92 3.14 6.60
CA SER A 372 22.60 3.58 7.04
C SER A 372 22.31 3.23 8.52
N GLU A 373 23.00 3.92 9.44
CA GLU A 373 22.70 4.05 10.89
C GLU A 373 22.38 2.77 11.71
N ARG A 374 22.21 2.95 13.03
CA ARG A 374 22.16 1.90 14.06
C ARG A 374 20.87 1.09 13.97
N THR A 375 20.90 -0.16 14.44
CA THR A 375 19.69 -0.97 14.61
C THR A 375 18.73 -0.32 15.61
N GLU A 376 17.61 0.21 15.11
CA GLU A 376 16.52 0.79 15.88
C GLU A 376 15.27 -0.08 15.77
N ILE A 377 14.54 -0.20 16.88
CA ILE A 377 13.29 -0.96 16.96
C ILE A 377 12.11 0.02 16.93
N MET A 378 11.15 -0.25 16.05
CA MET A 378 10.05 0.64 15.74
C MET A 378 8.70 0.02 16.09
N GLU A 379 7.79 0.82 16.65
CA GLU A 379 6.35 0.52 16.73
C GLU A 379 5.59 1.54 15.88
N LEU A 380 4.74 1.08 14.97
CA LEU A 380 4.06 1.94 14.01
C LEU A 380 2.61 2.24 14.41
N PHE A 381 2.19 3.48 14.23
CA PHE A 381 0.85 3.97 14.54
C PHE A 381 0.30 4.80 13.36
N LEU A 382 -1.00 4.69 13.12
CA LEU A 382 -1.78 5.58 12.27
C LEU A 382 -2.35 6.70 13.13
N ARG A 383 -2.08 7.94 12.77
CA ARG A 383 -2.70 9.11 13.38
C ARG A 383 -4.02 9.40 12.68
N PHE A 384 -5.10 9.46 13.46
CA PHE A 384 -6.45 9.72 12.98
C PHE A 384 -7.18 10.67 13.95
N SER A 385 -8.22 11.35 13.47
CA SER A 385 -9.04 12.24 14.30
C SER A 385 -10.31 11.53 14.72
N SER A 386 -10.59 11.50 16.01
CA SER A 386 -11.86 11.00 16.57
C SER A 386 -12.46 12.07 17.46
N SER A 387 -13.68 12.52 17.15
CA SER A 387 -14.37 13.59 17.89
C SER A 387 -13.52 14.86 18.08
N SER A 388 -12.75 15.24 17.05
CA SER A 388 -11.82 16.39 17.04
C SER A 388 -10.57 16.26 17.93
N GLU A 389 -10.32 15.09 18.52
CA GLU A 389 -9.06 14.81 19.21
C GLU A 389 -8.12 13.94 18.34
N PRO A 390 -6.81 14.24 18.30
CA PRO A 390 -5.86 13.42 17.58
C PRO A 390 -5.58 12.14 18.37
N MET A 391 -5.82 11.00 17.72
CA MET A 391 -5.66 9.67 18.26
C MET A 391 -4.64 8.88 17.45
N LEU A 392 -3.95 7.95 18.10
CA LEU A 392 -3.07 6.98 17.46
C LEU A 392 -3.72 5.61 17.51
N TYR A 393 -3.88 5.00 16.34
CA TYR A 393 -4.24 3.60 16.19
C TYR A 393 -2.98 2.81 15.88
N ALA A 394 -2.66 1.85 16.69
CA ALA A 394 -1.44 1.10 16.48
C ALA A 394 -1.57 0.01 15.40
N ILE A 395 -0.63 0.01 14.47
CA ILE A 395 -0.67 -0.79 13.24
C ILE A 395 -0.12 -2.19 13.53
N PRO A 396 -0.92 -3.26 13.38
CA PRO A 396 -0.42 -4.63 13.50
C PRO A 396 0.60 -4.96 12.41
N ILE A 397 1.56 -5.83 12.76
CA ILE A 397 2.64 -6.25 11.88
C ILE A 397 2.57 -7.76 11.63
N LEU A 398 2.48 -8.15 10.36
CA LEU A 398 2.59 -9.52 9.90
C LEU A 398 4.02 -9.81 9.44
N ASN A 399 4.81 -10.43 10.31
CA ASN A 399 6.18 -10.83 10.01
C ASN A 399 6.20 -12.18 9.29
N ARG A 400 6.57 -12.22 8.00
CA ARG A 400 6.60 -13.46 7.19
C ARG A 400 7.73 -14.41 7.60
N ASN A 401 8.74 -13.94 8.31
CA ASN A 401 9.84 -14.75 8.84
C ASN A 401 9.51 -15.33 10.22
N PHE A 402 8.33 -15.04 10.78
CA PHE A 402 7.86 -15.65 12.03
C PHE A 402 7.75 -17.17 11.87
N LYS A 403 8.46 -17.89 12.74
CA LYS A 403 8.54 -19.35 12.74
C LYS A 403 8.03 -19.87 14.08
N GLN A 404 7.11 -20.83 14.02
CA GLN A 404 6.59 -21.53 15.20
C GLN A 404 6.85 -23.02 14.98
N GLY A 405 7.76 -23.60 15.77
CA GLY A 405 8.25 -24.95 15.53
C GLY A 405 8.89 -25.10 14.14
N THR A 406 8.30 -25.90 13.26
CA THR A 406 8.79 -26.13 11.89
C THR A 406 8.02 -25.38 10.81
N ARG A 407 6.96 -24.65 11.17
CA ARG A 407 6.06 -23.97 10.22
C ARG A 407 6.25 -22.46 10.25
N PHE A 408 5.88 -21.81 9.15
CA PHE A 408 5.84 -20.35 9.00
C PHE A 408 4.38 -19.90 8.83
N PRO A 409 3.60 -19.82 9.92
CA PRO A 409 2.15 -19.61 9.84
C PRO A 409 1.77 -18.29 9.14
N ASN A 410 2.61 -17.27 9.24
CA ASN A 410 2.42 -15.98 8.58
C ASN A 410 2.69 -16.01 7.05
N LYS A 411 3.08 -17.15 6.48
CA LYS A 411 3.17 -17.35 5.03
C LYS A 411 1.92 -18.00 4.43
N ASP A 412 1.08 -18.62 5.25
CA ASP A 412 -0.14 -19.29 4.82
C ASP A 412 -1.21 -18.26 4.39
N ALA A 413 -2.09 -18.67 3.48
CA ALA A 413 -3.15 -17.81 2.96
C ALA A 413 -4.29 -17.56 3.97
N ASP A 414 -4.48 -18.48 4.92
CA ASP A 414 -5.53 -18.39 5.93
C ASP A 414 -5.13 -17.44 7.06
N ALA A 415 -5.86 -16.33 7.16
CA ALA A 415 -5.63 -15.30 8.17
C ALA A 415 -5.88 -15.78 9.60
N THR A 416 -6.63 -16.87 9.81
CA THR A 416 -6.86 -17.41 11.16
C THR A 416 -5.61 -18.01 11.79
N GLN A 417 -4.62 -18.41 10.97
CA GLN A 417 -3.36 -18.97 11.44
C GLN A 417 -2.31 -17.89 11.75
N TRP A 418 -2.57 -16.63 11.40
CA TRP A 418 -1.58 -15.56 11.52
C TRP A 418 -1.36 -15.13 12.98
N GLN A 419 -0.09 -14.92 13.31
CA GLN A 419 0.35 -14.27 14.54
C GLN A 419 0.80 -12.85 14.23
N LEU A 420 -0.02 -11.86 14.65
CA LEU A 420 0.31 -10.44 14.51
C LEU A 420 1.20 -9.97 15.66
N THR A 421 2.10 -9.05 15.34
CA THR A 421 3.11 -8.49 16.25
C THR A 421 3.11 -6.95 16.20
N ARG A 422 3.93 -6.32 17.06
CA ARG A 422 3.95 -4.86 17.28
C ARG A 422 5.20 -4.13 16.81
N ARG A 423 6.34 -4.81 16.81
CA ARG A 423 7.66 -4.22 16.61
C ARG A 423 8.34 -4.78 15.38
N PHE A 424 9.14 -3.95 14.74
CA PHE A 424 9.95 -4.34 13.59
C PHE A 424 11.21 -3.47 13.55
N PHE A 425 12.13 -3.80 12.66
CA PHE A 425 13.33 -3.01 12.39
C PHE A 425 13.60 -2.98 10.89
N LEU A 426 14.43 -2.04 10.45
CA LEU A 426 14.85 -1.98 9.05
C LEU A 426 16.11 -2.82 8.81
N ILE A 427 17.09 -2.72 9.71
CA ILE A 427 18.40 -3.40 9.58
C ILE A 427 18.87 -3.87 10.96
N ASP A 428 19.34 -5.12 11.03
CA ASP A 428 19.98 -5.74 12.18
C ASP A 428 21.41 -6.15 11.81
N THR A 429 22.37 -5.41 12.36
CA THR A 429 23.82 -5.63 12.20
C THR A 429 24.46 -6.21 13.45
N LEU A 430 23.70 -6.42 14.54
CA LEU A 430 24.24 -6.73 15.86
C LEU A 430 23.96 -8.16 16.29
N SER A 431 22.79 -8.72 15.94
CA SER A 431 22.47 -10.12 16.27
C SER A 431 23.45 -11.10 15.63
N GLY A 432 23.92 -10.79 14.41
CA GLY A 432 24.77 -11.67 13.62
C GLY A 432 26.26 -11.52 13.92
N VAL A 433 26.64 -10.75 14.94
CA VAL A 433 28.02 -10.66 15.41
C VAL A 433 28.31 -11.88 16.29
N PRO A 434 29.23 -12.78 15.90
CA PRO A 434 29.55 -13.97 16.68
C PRO A 434 30.26 -13.59 17.97
N TYR A 435 29.96 -14.31 19.05
CA TYR A 435 30.73 -14.24 20.29
C TYR A 435 32.08 -14.95 20.12
N THR A 436 33.19 -14.20 20.19
CA THR A 436 34.56 -14.74 20.19
C THR A 436 35.18 -14.64 21.58
N THR A 437 35.87 -15.69 22.02
CA THR A 437 36.59 -15.72 23.31
C THR A 437 37.97 -15.07 23.26
N ASN A 438 38.50 -14.85 22.06
CA ASN A 438 39.78 -14.17 21.85
C ASN A 438 39.51 -12.65 21.89
N ASN A 439 40.35 -11.88 22.58
CA ASN A 439 40.25 -10.42 22.75
C ASN A 439 40.38 -9.60 21.43
N GLU A 440 40.15 -10.22 20.28
CA GLU A 440 40.08 -9.55 19.00
C GLU A 440 38.72 -8.84 18.91
N ASN A 441 38.78 -7.52 18.80
CA ASN A 441 37.62 -6.64 18.61
C ASN A 441 37.04 -6.78 17.20
N HIS A 442 36.69 -7.99 16.78
CA HIS A 442 35.92 -8.24 15.56
C HIS A 442 34.45 -7.88 15.83
N PHE A 443 34.07 -6.66 15.44
CA PHE A 443 32.67 -6.18 15.44
C PHE A 443 31.98 -6.40 14.10
N THR A 444 32.59 -7.20 13.21
CA THR A 444 32.04 -7.51 11.89
C THR A 444 30.95 -8.59 12.02
N PRO A 445 29.72 -8.32 11.54
CA PRO A 445 28.65 -9.31 11.55
C PRO A 445 28.91 -10.42 10.54
N SER A 446 28.76 -11.68 10.94
CA SER A 446 28.81 -12.82 10.02
C SER A 446 27.56 -12.88 9.13
N VAL A 447 26.42 -12.40 9.65
CA VAL A 447 25.17 -12.28 8.92
C VAL A 447 24.51 -10.95 9.26
N VAL A 448 24.06 -10.20 8.24
CA VAL A 448 23.26 -8.99 8.40
C VAL A 448 21.85 -9.31 7.95
N ARG A 449 20.86 -8.93 8.76
CA ARG A 449 19.45 -9.07 8.40
C ARG A 449 18.86 -7.72 8.07
N TYR A 450 18.14 -7.61 6.97
CA TYR A 450 17.56 -6.35 6.50
C TYR A 450 16.12 -6.55 6.04
N LEU A 451 15.35 -5.48 6.02
CA LEU A 451 13.99 -5.46 5.54
C LEU A 451 13.98 -5.57 4.01
N LYS A 452 13.77 -6.79 3.51
CA LYS A 452 13.76 -7.10 2.08
C LYS A 452 12.49 -6.60 1.41
N SER A 453 11.34 -6.78 2.07
CA SER A 453 10.10 -6.16 1.59
C SER A 453 9.20 -5.69 2.72
N ALA A 454 8.58 -4.54 2.51
CA ALA A 454 7.52 -4.03 3.37
C ALA A 454 6.31 -3.61 2.52
N THR A 455 5.15 -4.15 2.88
CA THR A 455 3.88 -3.84 2.22
C THR A 455 2.90 -3.31 3.26
N LEU A 456 2.50 -2.04 3.13
CA LEU A 456 1.41 -1.48 3.92
C LEU A 456 0.09 -1.71 3.18
N ARG A 457 -0.73 -2.62 3.71
CA ARG A 457 -2.03 -2.97 3.14
C ARG A 457 -3.14 -2.23 3.88
N ILE A 458 -3.95 -1.47 3.13
CA ILE A 458 -5.10 -0.75 3.66
C ILE A 458 -6.37 -1.30 3.01
N LYS A 459 -7.31 -1.75 3.84
CA LYS A 459 -8.65 -2.15 3.36
C LYS A 459 -9.63 -1.01 3.59
N VAL A 460 -10.26 -0.52 2.52
CA VAL A 460 -11.29 0.52 2.57
C VAL A 460 -12.64 -0.13 2.88
N GLN A 461 -13.46 0.52 3.71
CA GLN A 461 -14.81 0.05 4.06
C GLN A 461 -15.79 0.32 2.90
N ASP A 462 -16.75 -0.59 2.68
CA ASP A 462 -17.81 -0.43 1.68
C ASP A 462 -19.15 -0.04 2.33
N GLY A 463 -20.09 0.47 1.53
CA GLY A 463 -21.45 0.80 1.97
C GLY A 463 -21.56 2.16 2.66
N ALA A 464 -22.34 2.25 3.75
CA ALA A 464 -22.67 3.53 4.42
C ALA A 464 -21.49 4.25 5.10
N ASP A 465 -20.32 3.61 5.18
CA ASP A 465 -19.08 4.09 5.81
C ASP A 465 -18.03 4.51 4.75
N GLU A 466 -18.45 5.19 3.68
CA GLU A 466 -17.59 5.59 2.56
C GLU A 466 -16.40 6.43 3.02
N GLY A 467 -15.20 6.13 2.48
CA GLY A 467 -13.96 6.81 2.83
C GLY A 467 -13.32 6.39 4.17
N LYS A 468 -13.96 5.54 4.98
CA LYS A 468 -13.33 4.96 6.17
C LYS A 468 -12.47 3.75 5.81
N ILE A 469 -11.52 3.45 6.67
CA ILE A 469 -10.62 2.30 6.52
C ILE A 469 -10.74 1.34 7.69
N TYR A 470 -10.43 0.07 7.44
CA TYR A 470 -10.09 -0.89 8.48
C TYR A 470 -8.64 -0.66 8.96
N PRO A 471 -8.24 -1.25 10.11
CA PRO A 471 -6.87 -1.18 10.60
C PRO A 471 -5.86 -1.57 9.52
N PRO A 472 -4.92 -0.66 9.16
CA PRO A 472 -3.85 -1.00 8.23
C PRO A 472 -3.03 -2.18 8.75
N LEU A 473 -2.48 -2.96 7.84
CA LEU A 473 -1.59 -4.07 8.15
C LEU A 473 -0.23 -3.81 7.51
N LEU A 474 0.83 -3.80 8.32
CA LEU A 474 2.20 -3.79 7.80
C LEU A 474 2.69 -5.23 7.65
N ILE A 475 2.95 -5.66 6.43
CA ILE A 475 3.51 -6.97 6.12
C ILE A 475 5.01 -6.78 5.90
N VAL A 476 5.83 -7.48 6.68
CA VAL A 476 7.30 -7.39 6.58
C VAL A 476 7.91 -8.74 6.25
N ASP A 477 8.91 -8.73 5.37
CA ASP A 477 9.74 -9.88 5.02
C ASP A 477 11.21 -9.45 5.05
N TYR A 478 12.02 -10.22 5.76
CA TYR A 478 13.44 -9.95 5.98
C TYR A 478 14.31 -10.83 5.08
N GLY A 479 15.37 -10.22 4.55
CA GLY A 479 16.47 -10.87 3.85
C GLY A 479 17.69 -11.00 4.75
N GLU A 480 18.60 -11.90 4.38
CA GLU A 480 19.82 -12.22 5.13
C GLU A 480 21.01 -12.16 4.18
N ILE A 481 22.09 -11.50 4.59
CA ILE A 481 23.32 -11.27 3.82
C ILE A 481 24.48 -11.88 4.59
N THR A 482 25.28 -12.73 3.96
CA THR A 482 26.46 -13.33 4.60
C THR A 482 27.68 -12.41 4.53
N GLU A 483 28.67 -12.66 5.37
CA GLU A 483 29.97 -11.98 5.32
C GLU A 483 30.62 -12.03 3.92
N ALA A 484 30.51 -13.17 3.22
CA ALA A 484 31.04 -13.31 1.87
C ALA A 484 30.35 -12.36 0.88
N ASP A 485 29.03 -12.19 1.00
CA ASP A 485 28.25 -11.29 0.15
C ASP A 485 28.54 -9.82 0.46
N ILE A 486 28.83 -9.49 1.72
CA ILE A 486 29.25 -8.15 2.15
C ILE A 486 30.62 -7.80 1.55
N VAL A 487 31.59 -8.72 1.64
CA VAL A 487 32.94 -8.51 1.09
C VAL A 487 32.92 -8.45 -0.44
N ALA A 488 32.10 -9.28 -1.08
CA ALA A 488 31.90 -9.25 -2.54
C ALA A 488 31.01 -8.09 -3.01
N ASN A 489 30.40 -7.34 -2.07
CA ASN A 489 29.45 -6.24 -2.31
C ASN A 489 28.37 -6.62 -3.34
N ILE A 490 27.69 -7.75 -3.10
CA ILE A 490 26.64 -8.25 -4.00
C ILE A 490 25.35 -7.47 -3.75
N PRO A 491 24.75 -6.83 -4.78
CA PRO A 491 23.56 -6.01 -4.59
C PRO A 491 22.35 -6.85 -4.20
N VAL A 492 21.56 -6.34 -3.26
CA VAL A 492 20.35 -6.98 -2.75
C VAL A 492 19.08 -6.26 -3.18
N HIS A 493 18.03 -7.02 -3.45
CA HIS A 493 16.73 -6.47 -3.80
C HIS A 493 15.97 -6.00 -2.55
N VAL A 494 15.43 -4.79 -2.63
CA VAL A 494 14.47 -4.24 -1.65
C VAL A 494 13.20 -3.78 -2.36
N LYS A 495 12.05 -4.06 -1.74
CA LYS A 495 10.73 -3.68 -2.24
C LYS A 495 9.92 -2.95 -1.17
N PHE A 496 9.31 -1.82 -1.51
CA PHE A 496 8.33 -1.16 -0.66
C PHE A 496 7.03 -0.91 -1.44
N GLU A 497 5.90 -1.23 -0.84
CA GLU A 497 4.60 -1.17 -1.49
C GLU A 497 3.51 -0.65 -0.53
N VAL A 498 2.64 0.22 -1.04
CA VAL A 498 1.42 0.64 -0.34
C VAL A 498 0.25 0.26 -1.23
N GLU A 499 -0.56 -0.68 -0.76
CA GLU A 499 -1.67 -1.24 -1.52
C GLU A 499 -3.01 -0.95 -0.84
N TYR A 500 -4.00 -0.60 -1.66
CA TYR A 500 -5.37 -0.39 -1.23
C TYR A 500 -6.25 -1.51 -1.77
N SER A 501 -7.06 -2.11 -0.90
CA SER A 501 -8.01 -3.15 -1.27
C SER A 501 -9.42 -2.82 -0.79
N MET A 502 -10.42 -3.31 -1.51
CA MET A 502 -11.84 -3.13 -1.24
C MET A 502 -12.56 -4.35 -1.80
N GLU A 503 -13.70 -4.68 -1.21
CA GLU A 503 -14.54 -5.76 -1.72
C GLU A 503 -15.18 -5.35 -3.05
N ASN A 504 -14.78 -6.01 -4.14
CA ASN A 504 -15.13 -5.59 -5.48
C ASN A 504 -16.41 -6.28 -5.97
N LYS A 505 -17.52 -5.53 -6.04
CA LYS A 505 -18.80 -6.01 -6.59
C LYS A 505 -18.85 -5.95 -8.12
N THR A 506 -17.88 -5.32 -8.80
CA THR A 506 -17.93 -5.12 -10.26
C THR A 506 -17.83 -6.41 -11.06
N ILE A 507 -17.04 -7.40 -10.61
CA ILE A 507 -16.94 -8.71 -11.30
C ILE A 507 -18.30 -9.40 -11.30
N TYR A 508 -18.97 -9.43 -10.14
CA TYR A 508 -20.33 -9.96 -10.05
C TYR A 508 -21.32 -9.21 -10.96
N SER A 509 -21.24 -7.88 -11.00
CA SER A 509 -22.06 -7.09 -11.94
C SER A 509 -21.78 -7.46 -13.41
N MET A 510 -20.52 -7.70 -13.79
CA MET A 510 -20.17 -8.15 -15.15
C MET A 510 -20.77 -9.53 -15.45
N ASP A 511 -20.67 -10.50 -14.54
CA ASP A 511 -21.27 -11.83 -14.71
C ASP A 511 -22.78 -11.74 -14.97
N VAL A 512 -23.49 -10.90 -14.21
CA VAL A 512 -24.93 -10.66 -14.37
C VAL A 512 -25.22 -10.03 -15.74
N TRP A 513 -24.50 -8.98 -16.15
CA TRP A 513 -24.71 -8.33 -17.45
C TRP A 513 -24.39 -9.25 -18.63
N ILE A 514 -23.31 -10.02 -18.55
CA ILE A 514 -22.95 -11.02 -19.56
C ILE A 514 -24.07 -12.06 -19.67
N GLY A 515 -24.55 -12.60 -18.55
CA GLY A 515 -25.64 -13.58 -18.55
C GLY A 515 -26.92 -13.04 -19.20
N VAL A 516 -27.34 -11.82 -18.84
CA VAL A 516 -28.54 -11.18 -19.41
C VAL A 516 -28.37 -10.90 -20.90
N LEU A 517 -27.25 -10.32 -21.34
CA LEU A 517 -27.03 -10.01 -22.75
C LEU A 517 -26.83 -11.26 -23.60
N CYS A 518 -26.24 -12.33 -23.06
CA CYS A 518 -26.15 -13.61 -23.75
C CYS A 518 -27.54 -14.20 -24.07
N ALA A 519 -28.55 -14.01 -23.21
CA ALA A 519 -29.92 -14.44 -23.51
C ALA A 519 -30.50 -13.69 -24.72
N PHE A 520 -30.27 -12.37 -24.81
CA PHE A 520 -30.65 -11.59 -25.98
C PHE A 520 -29.85 -11.98 -27.23
N VAL A 521 -28.57 -12.31 -27.09
CA VAL A 521 -27.74 -12.83 -28.19
C VAL A 521 -28.34 -14.11 -28.77
N VAL A 522 -28.79 -15.06 -27.94
CA VAL A 522 -29.41 -16.29 -28.45
C VAL A 522 -30.64 -15.97 -29.31
N ILE A 523 -31.53 -15.10 -28.83
CA ILE A 523 -32.72 -14.69 -29.59
C ILE A 523 -32.32 -14.01 -30.91
N TRP A 524 -31.36 -13.08 -30.84
CA TRP A 524 -30.88 -12.34 -32.01
C TRP A 524 -30.24 -13.26 -33.06
N THR A 525 -29.43 -14.22 -32.64
CA THR A 525 -28.75 -15.17 -33.52
C THR A 525 -29.73 -16.12 -34.20
N VAL A 526 -30.78 -16.55 -33.49
CA VAL A 526 -31.87 -17.34 -34.06
C VAL A 526 -32.62 -16.52 -35.12
N LEU A 527 -32.95 -15.25 -34.85
CA LEU A 527 -33.60 -14.37 -35.82
C LEU A 527 -32.73 -14.13 -37.07
N GLN A 528 -31.42 -13.91 -36.89
CA GLN A 528 -30.48 -13.78 -38.01
C GLN A 528 -30.40 -15.05 -38.85
N THR A 529 -30.31 -16.21 -38.20
CA THR A 529 -30.26 -17.52 -38.87
C THR A 529 -31.56 -17.81 -39.60
N TRP A 530 -32.70 -17.51 -38.99
CA TRP A 530 -34.02 -17.68 -39.59
C TRP A 530 -34.17 -16.83 -40.86
N ASN A 531 -33.81 -15.55 -40.79
CA ASN A 531 -33.84 -14.65 -41.94
C ASN A 531 -32.90 -15.12 -43.05
N HIS A 532 -31.71 -15.61 -42.70
CA HIS A 532 -30.79 -16.21 -43.66
C HIS A 532 -31.38 -17.46 -44.32
N SER A 533 -31.89 -18.41 -43.53
CA SER A 533 -32.52 -19.64 -44.03
C SER A 533 -33.66 -19.35 -45.00
N HIS A 534 -34.52 -18.38 -44.66
CA HIS A 534 -35.64 -17.99 -45.50
C HIS A 534 -35.20 -17.31 -46.80
N ARG A 535 -34.15 -16.47 -46.75
CA ARG A 535 -33.58 -15.81 -47.95
C ARG A 535 -32.82 -16.77 -48.86
N SER A 536 -32.24 -17.83 -48.30
CA SER A 536 -31.61 -18.91 -49.07
C SER A 536 -32.61 -19.97 -49.55
N GLY A 537 -33.88 -19.92 -49.15
CA GLY A 537 -34.89 -20.90 -49.57
C GLY A 537 -34.82 -22.26 -48.88
N HIS A 538 -34.07 -22.40 -47.78
CA HIS A 538 -34.02 -23.65 -47.04
C HIS A 538 -35.32 -23.85 -46.24
N LEU A 539 -36.05 -24.92 -46.56
CA LEU A 539 -37.33 -25.29 -45.93
C LEU A 539 -37.17 -26.08 -44.62
N ALA A 540 -35.97 -26.62 -44.36
CA ALA A 540 -35.66 -27.42 -43.17
C ALA A 540 -34.33 -26.98 -42.53
N VAL A 541 -34.15 -27.33 -41.25
CA VAL A 541 -32.87 -27.15 -40.55
C VAL A 541 -31.89 -28.16 -41.10
N ASP A 542 -30.86 -27.66 -41.77
CA ASP A 542 -29.78 -28.41 -42.43
C ASP A 542 -28.44 -28.09 -41.75
N VAL A 543 -27.40 -28.87 -42.03
CA VAL A 543 -26.05 -28.68 -41.47
C VAL A 543 -25.51 -27.28 -41.78
N ILE A 544 -25.86 -26.72 -42.95
CA ILE A 544 -25.47 -25.37 -43.37
C ILE A 544 -26.13 -24.30 -42.50
N THR A 545 -27.43 -24.43 -42.20
CA THR A 545 -28.12 -23.48 -41.33
C THR A 545 -27.64 -23.58 -39.89
N LEU A 546 -27.28 -24.78 -39.41
CA LEU A 546 -26.63 -24.96 -38.10
C LEU A 546 -25.24 -24.33 -38.06
N PHE A 547 -24.44 -24.47 -39.11
CA PHE A 547 -23.14 -23.83 -39.21
C PHE A 547 -23.25 -22.31 -39.16
N ASN A 548 -24.18 -21.73 -39.93
CA ASN A 548 -24.43 -20.28 -39.91
C ASN A 548 -24.92 -19.79 -38.54
N LEU A 549 -25.74 -20.58 -37.83
CA LEU A 549 -26.14 -20.27 -36.46
C LEU A 549 -24.91 -20.14 -35.54
N CYS A 550 -23.96 -21.09 -35.63
CA CYS A 550 -22.73 -21.04 -34.85
C CYS A 550 -21.89 -19.80 -35.17
N VAL A 551 -21.75 -19.43 -36.45
CA VAL A 551 -20.97 -18.25 -36.86
C VAL A 551 -21.65 -16.95 -36.40
N PHE A 552 -22.96 -16.82 -36.58
CA PHE A 552 -23.71 -15.65 -36.10
C PHE A 552 -23.66 -15.54 -34.57
N ALA A 553 -23.70 -16.67 -33.86
CA ALA A 553 -23.49 -16.73 -32.42
C ALA A 553 -22.09 -16.25 -32.02
N CYS A 554 -21.03 -16.70 -32.72
CA CYS A 554 -19.67 -16.22 -32.49
C CYS A 554 -19.57 -14.69 -32.63
N SER A 555 -20.15 -14.11 -33.69
CA SER A 555 -20.15 -12.66 -33.90
C SER A 555 -20.88 -11.91 -32.79
N SER A 556 -22.09 -12.34 -32.45
CA SER A 556 -22.93 -11.67 -31.47
C SER A 556 -22.38 -11.79 -30.04
N LEU A 557 -21.82 -12.95 -29.67
CA LEU A 557 -21.14 -13.17 -28.39
C LEU A 557 -19.87 -12.31 -28.28
N SER A 558 -19.05 -12.27 -29.35
CA SER A 558 -17.85 -11.45 -29.38
C SER A 558 -18.15 -9.97 -29.10
N ASN A 559 -19.13 -9.40 -29.82
CA ASN A 559 -19.55 -8.00 -29.64
C ASN A 559 -20.07 -7.76 -28.21
N THR A 560 -20.81 -8.71 -27.65
CA THR A 560 -21.37 -8.62 -26.29
C THR A 560 -20.27 -8.65 -25.22
N PHE A 561 -19.38 -9.64 -25.27
CA PHE A 561 -18.26 -9.75 -24.34
C PHE A 561 -17.37 -8.51 -24.40
N PHE A 562 -17.00 -8.08 -25.61
CA PHE A 562 -16.18 -6.87 -25.78
C PHE A 562 -16.90 -5.62 -25.25
N GLY A 563 -18.20 -5.48 -25.53
CA GLY A 563 -19.02 -4.34 -25.08
C GLY A 563 -19.13 -4.24 -23.56
N VAL A 564 -19.48 -5.33 -22.88
CA VAL A 564 -19.61 -5.35 -21.41
C VAL A 564 -18.28 -5.06 -20.72
N ILE A 565 -17.21 -5.73 -21.16
CA ILE A 565 -15.88 -5.57 -20.56
C ILE A 565 -15.34 -4.15 -20.78
N SER A 566 -15.52 -3.59 -21.99
CA SER A 566 -15.15 -2.20 -22.29
C SER A 566 -15.92 -1.21 -21.45
N ALA A 567 -17.24 -1.37 -21.33
CA ALA A 567 -18.08 -0.49 -20.52
C ALA A 567 -17.68 -0.55 -19.03
N ALA A 568 -17.42 -1.74 -18.50
CA ALA A 568 -17.02 -1.90 -17.10
C ALA A 568 -15.62 -1.32 -16.83
N ALA A 569 -14.66 -1.49 -17.74
CA ALA A 569 -13.33 -0.91 -17.62
C ALA A 569 -13.36 0.64 -17.70
N ILE A 570 -14.15 1.20 -18.62
CA ILE A 570 -14.37 2.65 -18.75
C ILE A 570 -15.06 3.21 -17.51
N HIS A 571 -16.10 2.52 -17.00
CA HIS A 571 -16.76 2.89 -15.76
C HIS A 571 -15.77 2.92 -14.59
N ALA A 572 -14.94 1.89 -14.43
CA ALA A 572 -13.93 1.84 -13.38
C ALA A 572 -12.92 3.00 -13.49
N LEU A 573 -12.47 3.33 -14.71
CA LEU A 573 -11.56 4.46 -14.94
C LEU A 573 -12.20 5.81 -14.56
N ILE A 574 -13.42 6.06 -15.04
CA ILE A 574 -14.13 7.32 -14.79
C ILE A 574 -14.43 7.50 -13.31
N CYS A 575 -14.96 6.47 -12.65
CA CYS A 575 -15.29 6.56 -11.23
C CYS A 575 -14.05 6.67 -10.34
N TYR A 576 -12.98 5.93 -10.65
CA TYR A 576 -11.74 6.00 -9.84
C TYR A 576 -11.11 7.40 -9.89
N LYS A 577 -11.06 8.02 -11.08
CA LYS A 577 -10.44 9.34 -11.31
C LYS A 577 -11.36 10.52 -11.01
N GLY A 578 -12.67 10.31 -11.05
CA GLY A 578 -13.68 11.38 -10.95
C GLY A 578 -14.35 11.52 -9.56
N GLN A 579 -13.93 10.75 -8.56
CA GLN A 579 -14.54 10.73 -7.23
C GLN A 579 -13.75 11.58 -6.22
N ALA A 580 -14.47 12.28 -5.33
CA ALA A 580 -13.87 13.01 -4.19
C ALA A 580 -13.79 12.14 -2.92
N VAL A 581 -14.72 11.18 -2.76
CA VAL A 581 -14.73 10.20 -1.67
C VAL A 581 -14.51 8.82 -2.29
N ALA A 582 -13.72 7.96 -1.62
CA ALA A 582 -13.38 6.65 -2.16
C ALA A 582 -14.58 5.69 -2.10
N GLN A 583 -15.28 5.56 -3.23
CA GLN A 583 -16.35 4.58 -3.46
C GLN A 583 -15.86 3.38 -4.27
N ILE A 584 -14.99 3.63 -5.25
CA ILE A 584 -14.37 2.60 -6.10
C ILE A 584 -12.87 2.82 -6.09
N ILE A 585 -12.11 1.87 -5.57
CA ILE A 585 -10.64 1.94 -5.63
C ILE A 585 -10.11 1.25 -6.90
N LEU A 586 -8.77 1.26 -7.05
CA LEU A 586 -8.10 0.59 -8.15
C LEU A 586 -8.58 -0.88 -8.30
N PRO A 587 -8.94 -1.31 -9.53
CA PRO A 587 -9.31 -2.70 -9.81
C PRO A 587 -8.26 -3.70 -9.30
N PRO A 588 -8.67 -4.78 -8.61
CA PRO A 588 -7.75 -5.81 -8.15
C PRO A 588 -7.19 -6.61 -9.33
N GLY A 589 -6.01 -7.22 -9.18
CA GLY A 589 -5.40 -8.03 -10.24
C GLY A 589 -6.25 -9.21 -10.72
N ALA A 590 -7.19 -9.71 -9.92
CA ALA A 590 -8.18 -10.71 -10.35
C ALA A 590 -9.08 -10.20 -11.50
N MET A 591 -9.45 -8.91 -11.47
CA MET A 591 -10.21 -8.27 -12.52
C MET A 591 -9.41 -8.16 -13.82
N ASP A 592 -8.10 -7.86 -13.73
CA ASP A 592 -7.21 -7.85 -14.91
C ASP A 592 -7.20 -9.22 -15.62
N SER A 593 -7.08 -10.32 -14.86
CA SER A 593 -7.13 -11.68 -15.43
C SER A 593 -8.48 -12.00 -16.07
N TYR A 594 -9.58 -11.57 -15.44
CA TYR A 594 -10.94 -11.77 -15.95
C TYR A 594 -11.14 -11.01 -17.28
N ILE A 595 -10.78 -9.72 -17.33
CA ILE A 595 -10.83 -8.89 -18.54
C ILE A 595 -10.00 -9.48 -19.68
N ASN A 596 -8.76 -9.89 -19.39
CA ASN A 596 -7.87 -10.48 -20.39
C ASN A 596 -8.46 -11.74 -21.02
N THR A 597 -9.12 -12.58 -20.21
CA THR A 597 -9.73 -13.83 -20.67
C THR A 597 -10.89 -13.55 -21.64
N TYR A 598 -11.83 -12.67 -21.28
CA TYR A 598 -12.97 -12.34 -22.14
C TYR A 598 -12.57 -11.61 -23.41
N ILE A 599 -11.57 -10.72 -23.37
CA ILE A 599 -11.03 -10.07 -24.57
C ILE A 599 -10.42 -11.10 -25.52
N THR A 600 -9.63 -12.05 -24.98
CA THR A 600 -9.01 -13.11 -25.78
C THR A 600 -10.08 -13.97 -26.47
N VAL A 601 -11.11 -14.39 -25.74
CA VAL A 601 -12.24 -15.14 -26.31
C VAL A 601 -12.98 -14.32 -27.36
N ALA A 602 -13.32 -13.06 -27.07
CA ALA A 602 -13.99 -12.18 -28.00
C ALA A 602 -13.20 -12.00 -29.30
N PHE A 603 -11.87 -11.86 -29.22
CA PHE A 603 -11.01 -11.73 -30.38
C PHE A 603 -11.10 -12.95 -31.31
N PHE A 604 -10.93 -14.17 -30.81
CA PHE A 604 -11.00 -15.37 -31.65
C PHE A 604 -12.39 -15.57 -32.26
N LEU A 605 -13.45 -15.31 -31.50
CA LEU A 605 -14.82 -15.36 -32.02
C LEU A 605 -15.05 -14.33 -33.14
N LYS A 606 -14.44 -13.14 -33.05
CA LYS A 606 -14.53 -12.12 -34.10
C LYS A 606 -13.74 -12.49 -35.35
N VAL A 607 -12.61 -13.17 -35.21
CA VAL A 607 -11.82 -13.68 -36.34
C VAL A 607 -12.63 -14.68 -37.16
N ILE A 608 -13.38 -15.58 -36.52
CA ILE A 608 -14.26 -16.54 -37.20
C ILE A 608 -15.29 -15.81 -38.07
N GLU A 609 -15.96 -14.79 -37.52
CA GLU A 609 -16.90 -13.98 -38.30
C GLU A 609 -16.20 -13.22 -39.44
N LEU A 610 -15.02 -12.64 -39.21
CA LEU A 610 -14.29 -11.91 -40.25
C LEU A 610 -13.94 -12.84 -41.44
N VAL A 611 -13.53 -14.08 -41.17
CA VAL A 611 -13.30 -15.08 -42.22
C VAL A 611 -14.58 -15.42 -42.96
N HIS A 612 -15.70 -15.60 -42.25
CA HIS A 612 -17.01 -15.84 -42.88
C HIS A 612 -17.49 -14.66 -43.72
N MET A 613 -17.29 -13.43 -43.25
CA MET A 613 -17.59 -12.21 -44.00
C MET A 613 -16.81 -12.15 -45.31
N VAL A 614 -15.50 -12.43 -45.26
CA VAL A 614 -14.64 -12.46 -46.45
C VAL A 614 -15.06 -13.57 -47.42
N TRP A 615 -15.37 -14.77 -46.92
CA TRP A 615 -15.92 -15.85 -47.74
C TRP A 615 -17.18 -15.38 -48.46
N ARG A 616 -18.14 -14.81 -47.72
CA ARG A 616 -19.39 -14.32 -48.31
C ARG A 616 -19.15 -13.24 -49.37
N GLN A 617 -18.21 -12.32 -49.15
CA GLN A 617 -17.87 -11.28 -50.13
C GLN A 617 -17.31 -11.86 -51.43
N ILE A 618 -16.51 -12.94 -51.36
CA ILE A 618 -15.92 -13.60 -52.52
C ILE A 618 -16.95 -14.49 -53.26
N GLY A 619 -17.93 -15.04 -52.53
CA GLY A 619 -18.93 -15.97 -53.07
C GLY A 619 -20.23 -15.32 -53.55
N ILE A 620 -20.31 -13.99 -53.67
CA ILE A 620 -21.51 -13.31 -54.19
C ILE A 620 -21.55 -13.39 -55.72
N ASP A 621 -22.72 -13.77 -56.26
CA ASP A 621 -22.97 -13.78 -57.69
C ASP A 621 -23.49 -12.41 -58.16
N ILE A 622 -22.82 -11.84 -59.16
CA ILE A 622 -23.16 -10.53 -59.71
C ILE A 622 -23.39 -10.64 -61.21
N PHE A 623 -24.57 -10.21 -61.64
CA PHE A 623 -24.98 -10.17 -63.03
C PHE A 623 -24.98 -8.73 -63.52
N LEU A 624 -24.13 -8.44 -64.50
CA LEU A 624 -24.07 -7.16 -65.19
C LEU A 624 -24.92 -7.25 -66.46
N ILE A 625 -25.98 -6.44 -66.53
CA ILE A 625 -26.94 -6.42 -67.63
C ILE A 625 -26.65 -5.18 -68.47
N ASP A 626 -25.98 -5.37 -69.61
CA ASP A 626 -25.74 -4.31 -70.58
C ASP A 626 -26.96 -4.11 -71.48
N TRP A 627 -27.55 -2.92 -71.44
CA TRP A 627 -28.72 -2.56 -72.23
C TRP A 627 -28.37 -2.01 -73.61
N GLU A 628 -27.09 -1.86 -73.93
CA GLU A 628 -26.64 -1.34 -75.21
C GLU A 628 -26.96 -2.33 -76.35
N ARG A 629 -27.48 -1.80 -77.46
CA ARG A 629 -27.82 -2.59 -78.64
C ARG A 629 -26.78 -2.37 -79.74
N PRO A 630 -26.41 -3.42 -80.50
CA PRO A 630 -25.52 -3.26 -81.63
C PRO A 630 -26.13 -2.30 -82.65
N ARG A 631 -25.33 -1.33 -83.13
CA ARG A 631 -25.77 -0.36 -84.13
C ARG A 631 -25.67 -1.00 -85.51
N ALA A 632 -26.81 -1.14 -86.18
CA ALA A 632 -26.85 -1.58 -87.57
C ALA A 632 -26.55 -0.38 -88.49
N THR A 633 -25.38 -0.39 -89.13
CA THR A 633 -25.14 0.47 -90.30
C THR A 633 -25.45 -0.31 -91.58
N LYS A 634 -25.81 0.39 -92.68
CA LYS A 634 -26.31 -0.22 -93.93
C LYS A 634 -25.38 -1.28 -94.58
N SER A 635 -24.14 -1.44 -94.12
CA SER A 635 -23.17 -2.42 -94.62
C SER A 635 -22.50 -3.33 -93.56
N SER A 636 -22.70 -3.11 -92.26
CA SER A 636 -22.17 -4.00 -91.19
C SER A 636 -22.77 -3.70 -89.82
N SER A 637 -22.98 -4.74 -89.00
CA SER A 637 -23.31 -4.61 -87.57
C SER A 637 -22.04 -4.28 -86.78
N GLN A 638 -22.02 -3.15 -86.07
CA GLN A 638 -20.93 -2.86 -85.13
C GLN A 638 -21.23 -3.56 -83.79
N PRO A 639 -20.31 -4.40 -83.27
CA PRO A 639 -20.49 -5.05 -81.98
C PRO A 639 -20.42 -4.02 -80.86
N VAL A 640 -21.15 -4.28 -79.77
CA VAL A 640 -21.16 -3.46 -78.56
C VAL A 640 -19.81 -3.56 -77.85
N SER A 641 -19.27 -2.42 -77.41
CA SER A 641 -18.03 -2.37 -76.64
C SER A 641 -18.21 -2.97 -75.23
N ILE A 642 -17.37 -3.94 -74.86
CA ILE A 642 -17.37 -4.58 -73.53
C ILE A 642 -16.71 -3.71 -72.44
N TRP A 643 -16.01 -2.65 -72.82
CA TRP A 643 -15.23 -1.82 -71.88
C TRP A 643 -16.09 -1.16 -70.82
N ARG A 644 -17.34 -0.77 -71.13
CA ARG A 644 -18.29 -0.22 -70.15
C ARG A 644 -18.58 -1.23 -69.04
N THR A 645 -18.78 -2.51 -69.40
CA THR A 645 -19.02 -3.60 -68.45
C THR A 645 -17.81 -3.85 -67.56
N TYR A 646 -16.60 -3.86 -68.12
CA TYR A 646 -15.38 -3.96 -67.32
C TYR A 646 -15.18 -2.76 -66.39
N PHE A 647 -15.53 -1.56 -66.85
CA PHE A 647 -15.44 -0.35 -66.03
C PHE A 647 -16.38 -0.43 -64.82
N VAL A 648 -17.66 -0.77 -65.03
CA VAL A 648 -18.63 -0.96 -63.92
C VAL A 648 -18.18 -2.08 -62.97
N ALA A 649 -17.64 -3.18 -63.49
CA ALA A 649 -17.10 -4.26 -62.66
C ALA A 649 -15.88 -3.82 -61.81
N ASN A 650 -15.00 -2.99 -62.38
CA ASN A 650 -13.86 -2.45 -61.66
C ASN A 650 -14.31 -1.50 -60.53
N GLU A 651 -15.22 -0.58 -60.82
CA GLU A 651 -15.77 0.35 -59.81
C GLU A 651 -16.48 -0.39 -58.67
N TRP A 652 -17.18 -1.48 -58.98
CA TRP A 652 -17.76 -2.35 -57.96
C TRP A 652 -16.70 -2.92 -57.01
N ASN A 653 -15.61 -3.48 -57.55
CA ASN A 653 -14.52 -4.03 -56.74
C ASN A 653 -13.86 -2.97 -55.85
N GLU A 654 -13.70 -1.74 -56.36
CA GLU A 654 -13.14 -0.63 -55.57
C GLU A 654 -14.04 -0.26 -54.38
N ILE A 655 -15.36 -0.37 -54.52
CA ILE A 655 -16.32 -0.04 -53.46
C ILE A 655 -16.34 -1.11 -52.35
N GLN A 656 -16.08 -2.38 -52.67
CA GLN A 656 -16.09 -3.47 -51.68
C GLN A 656 -15.09 -3.25 -50.52
N VAL A 657 -13.98 -2.56 -50.78
CA VAL A 657 -12.94 -2.27 -49.78
C VAL A 657 -13.04 -0.87 -49.18
N LYS A 658 -14.01 -0.06 -49.64
CA LYS A 658 -14.16 1.32 -49.22
C LYS A 658 -14.70 1.41 -47.79
N ARG A 659 -13.99 2.12 -46.94
CA ARG A 659 -14.36 2.36 -45.54
C ARG A 659 -14.69 3.82 -45.31
N LYS A 660 -15.65 4.09 -44.44
CA LYS A 660 -15.96 5.45 -43.98
C LYS A 660 -14.86 6.06 -43.11
N THR A 661 -13.91 5.26 -42.63
CA THR A 661 -12.82 5.72 -41.75
C THR A 661 -11.47 5.26 -42.30
N SER A 662 -10.43 6.08 -42.04
CA SER A 662 -9.06 5.76 -42.44
C SER A 662 -8.31 5.13 -41.27
N LEU A 663 -7.83 3.90 -41.46
CA LEU A 663 -7.03 3.19 -40.46
C LEU A 663 -5.71 3.93 -40.15
N VAL A 664 -5.09 4.53 -41.17
CA VAL A 664 -3.82 5.25 -41.00
C VAL A 664 -4.03 6.46 -40.08
N VAL A 665 -5.06 7.28 -40.37
CA VAL A 665 -5.39 8.45 -39.54
C VAL A 665 -5.80 8.02 -38.13
N GLN A 666 -6.56 6.93 -38.00
CA GLN A 666 -6.96 6.36 -36.72
C GLN A 666 -5.72 6.04 -35.85
N LEU A 667 -4.75 5.31 -36.39
CA LEU A 667 -3.56 4.89 -35.65
C LEU A 667 -2.65 6.07 -35.32
N LEU A 668 -2.45 7.01 -36.25
CA LEU A 668 -1.64 8.21 -36.01
C LEU A 668 -2.23 9.07 -34.88
N LEU A 669 -3.54 9.32 -34.90
CA LEU A 669 -4.22 10.08 -33.85
C LEU A 669 -4.22 9.34 -32.51
N MET A 670 -4.37 8.01 -32.51
CA MET A 670 -4.25 7.19 -31.30
C MET A 670 -2.87 7.34 -30.65
N VAL A 671 -1.80 7.18 -31.42
CA VAL A 671 -0.43 7.33 -30.91
C VAL A 671 -0.18 8.76 -30.46
N PHE A 672 -0.64 9.76 -31.21
CA PHE A 672 -0.53 11.16 -30.84
C PHE A 672 -1.22 11.45 -29.49
N LEU A 673 -2.49 11.06 -29.31
CA LEU A 673 -3.20 11.33 -28.06
C LEU A 673 -2.63 10.53 -26.87
N ILE A 674 -2.30 9.25 -27.05
CA ILE A 674 -1.83 8.41 -25.94
C ILE A 674 -0.40 8.78 -25.53
N LYS A 675 0.52 8.90 -26.49
CA LYS A 675 1.96 9.10 -26.23
C LYS A 675 2.38 10.56 -26.23
N ILE A 676 1.95 11.35 -27.21
CA ILE A 676 2.42 12.75 -27.37
C ILE A 676 1.65 13.68 -26.43
N CYS A 677 0.33 13.56 -26.33
CA CYS A 677 -0.46 14.32 -25.35
C CYS A 677 -0.32 13.78 -23.91
N GLY A 678 0.31 12.61 -23.72
CA GLY A 678 0.59 12.04 -22.41
C GLY A 678 -0.64 11.43 -21.69
N LEU A 679 -1.71 11.09 -22.42
CA LEU A 679 -2.89 10.45 -21.81
C LEU A 679 -2.55 9.10 -21.16
N GLU A 680 -1.47 8.44 -21.55
CA GLU A 680 -1.01 7.21 -20.90
C GLU A 680 -0.81 7.36 -19.38
N ASN A 681 -0.48 8.56 -18.90
CA ASN A 681 -0.30 8.82 -17.48
C ASN A 681 -1.61 8.73 -16.68
N TRP A 682 -2.77 8.83 -17.34
CA TRP A 682 -4.07 8.63 -16.72
C TRP A 682 -4.32 7.16 -16.33
N THR A 683 -3.56 6.22 -16.88
CA THR A 683 -3.68 4.78 -16.55
C THR A 683 -2.96 4.39 -15.26
N ARG A 684 -2.17 5.30 -14.68
CA ARG A 684 -1.45 5.07 -13.43
C ARG A 684 -2.42 4.96 -12.25
N ALA A 685 -2.03 4.18 -11.26
CA ALA A 685 -2.76 3.97 -10.01
C ALA A 685 -2.67 5.16 -9.03
N ASP A 686 -3.00 6.34 -9.55
CA ASP A 686 -3.07 7.61 -8.84
C ASP A 686 -4.47 8.20 -9.04
N PRO A 687 -5.17 8.73 -8.03
CA PRO A 687 -6.46 9.36 -8.24
C PRO A 687 -6.39 10.62 -9.12
N ASP A 688 -5.26 11.34 -9.11
CA ASP A 688 -5.15 12.62 -9.80
C ASP A 688 -4.98 12.43 -11.33
N LEU A 689 -5.60 13.32 -12.12
CA LEU A 689 -5.48 13.34 -13.58
C LEU A 689 -4.38 14.32 -14.01
N ASN A 690 -3.20 13.79 -14.32
CA ASN A 690 -2.09 14.57 -14.89
C ASN A 690 -1.63 13.93 -16.20
N SER A 691 -1.49 14.74 -17.25
CA SER A 691 -0.91 14.32 -18.54
C SER A 691 0.62 14.30 -18.53
N THR A 692 1.25 15.05 -17.63
CA THR A 692 2.70 15.09 -17.44
C THR A 692 3.13 14.20 -16.27
N LEU A 693 4.25 13.50 -16.43
CA LEU A 693 4.82 12.70 -15.34
C LEU A 693 5.43 13.60 -14.26
N THR A 694 4.84 13.59 -13.06
CA THR A 694 5.38 14.30 -11.89
C THR A 694 6.25 13.37 -11.05
N ASN A 695 7.10 13.93 -10.18
CA ASN A 695 7.96 13.14 -9.29
C ASN A 695 7.17 12.23 -8.34
N GLU A 696 5.97 12.65 -7.92
CA GLU A 696 5.10 11.86 -7.04
C GLU A 696 4.46 10.66 -7.76
N MET A 697 4.29 10.76 -9.09
CA MET A 697 3.72 9.70 -9.92
C MET A 697 4.74 8.67 -10.39
N LEU A 698 6.04 8.91 -10.15
CA LEU A 698 7.14 8.10 -10.68
C LEU A 698 7.01 6.62 -10.30
N HIS A 699 6.67 6.34 -9.04
CA HIS A 699 6.51 5.00 -8.48
C HIS A 699 5.05 4.53 -8.42
N ARG A 700 4.16 5.16 -9.21
CA ARG A 700 2.79 4.70 -9.42
C ARG A 700 2.75 3.69 -10.57
N PRO A 701 2.45 2.42 -10.31
CA PRO A 701 2.36 1.43 -11.38
C PRO A 701 1.18 1.74 -12.32
N GLN A 702 1.32 1.35 -13.59
CA GLN A 702 0.23 1.37 -14.54
C GLN A 702 -0.72 0.19 -14.28
N ASN A 703 -2.01 0.40 -14.46
CA ASN A 703 -3.02 -0.63 -14.31
C ASN A 703 -3.52 -1.10 -15.68
N HIS A 704 -3.56 -2.42 -15.90
CA HIS A 704 -3.91 -3.01 -17.21
C HIS A 704 -5.36 -2.73 -17.60
N THR A 705 -6.30 -2.83 -16.66
CA THR A 705 -7.71 -2.48 -16.88
C THR A 705 -7.83 -1.02 -17.36
N PHE A 706 -7.12 -0.08 -16.75
CA PHE A 706 -7.15 1.32 -17.16
C PHE A 706 -6.47 1.58 -18.49
N CYS A 707 -5.37 0.88 -18.79
CA CYS A 707 -4.75 0.91 -20.11
C CYS A 707 -5.74 0.46 -21.20
N PHE A 708 -6.46 -0.64 -20.97
CA PHE A 708 -7.49 -1.12 -21.88
C PHE A 708 -8.63 -0.11 -22.02
N ALA A 709 -9.19 0.37 -20.90
CA ALA A 709 -10.27 1.35 -20.88
C ALA A 709 -9.93 2.62 -21.67
N LEU A 710 -8.76 3.21 -21.41
CA LEU A 710 -8.29 4.41 -22.10
C LEU A 710 -8.10 4.16 -23.60
N THR A 711 -7.50 3.02 -23.96
CA THR A 711 -7.27 2.66 -25.36
C THR A 711 -8.59 2.53 -26.12
N VAL A 712 -9.58 1.83 -25.55
CA VAL A 712 -10.89 1.67 -26.16
C VAL A 712 -11.64 3.00 -26.24
N ALA A 713 -11.62 3.81 -25.18
CA ALA A 713 -12.30 5.10 -25.14
C ALA A 713 -11.75 6.06 -26.20
N VAL A 714 -10.43 6.20 -26.30
CA VAL A 714 -9.78 7.06 -27.30
C VAL A 714 -10.03 6.52 -28.71
N TYR A 715 -9.98 5.20 -28.90
CA TYR A 715 -10.22 4.59 -30.21
C TYR A 715 -11.66 4.86 -30.70
N ILE A 716 -12.66 4.65 -29.84
CA ILE A 716 -14.07 4.93 -30.15
C ILE A 716 -14.28 6.42 -30.40
N PHE A 717 -13.65 7.29 -29.60
CA PHE A 717 -13.74 8.74 -29.77
C PHE A 717 -13.23 9.19 -31.14
N ILE A 718 -12.02 8.77 -31.55
CA ILE A 718 -11.47 9.12 -32.87
C ILE A 718 -12.31 8.49 -33.99
N TYR A 719 -12.76 7.25 -33.83
CA TYR A 719 -13.61 6.58 -34.82
C TYR A 719 -14.92 7.35 -35.03
N GLY A 720 -15.57 7.78 -33.94
CA GLY A 720 -16.78 8.60 -33.99
C GLY A 720 -16.55 9.94 -34.68
N LEU A 721 -15.44 10.63 -34.36
CA LEU A 721 -15.09 11.88 -35.03
C LEU A 721 -14.85 11.70 -36.53
N GLN A 722 -14.12 10.66 -36.94
CA GLN A 722 -13.92 10.36 -38.37
C GLN A 722 -15.24 10.04 -39.06
N TRP A 723 -16.09 9.21 -38.45
CA TRP A 723 -17.37 8.82 -39.01
C TRP A 723 -18.33 10.00 -39.16
N ILE A 724 -18.39 10.88 -38.15
CA ILE A 724 -19.18 12.12 -38.19
C ILE A 724 -18.64 13.03 -39.30
N PHE A 725 -17.33 13.25 -39.37
CA PHE A 725 -16.71 14.07 -40.41
C PHE A 725 -17.03 13.56 -41.81
N VAL A 726 -16.87 12.25 -42.04
CA VAL A 726 -17.13 11.67 -43.36
C VAL A 726 -18.61 11.71 -43.72
N THR A 727 -19.49 11.33 -42.81
CA THR A 727 -20.94 11.26 -43.10
C THR A 727 -21.58 12.65 -43.18
N ALA A 728 -21.23 13.57 -42.27
CA ALA A 728 -21.87 14.88 -42.20
C ALA A 728 -21.26 15.91 -43.16
N ILE A 729 -19.96 15.80 -43.46
CA ILE A 729 -19.23 16.79 -44.28
C ILE A 729 -18.82 16.19 -45.62
N TYR A 730 -17.98 15.15 -45.62
CA TYR A 730 -17.36 14.65 -46.85
C TYR A 730 -18.38 14.09 -47.85
N GLU A 731 -19.26 13.19 -47.41
CA GLU A 731 -20.27 12.55 -48.27
C GLU A 731 -21.31 13.56 -48.76
N ARG A 732 -21.63 14.59 -47.97
CA ARG A 732 -22.66 15.57 -48.29
C ARG A 732 -22.17 16.69 -49.22
N PHE A 733 -20.93 17.16 -49.05
CA PHE A 733 -20.43 18.33 -49.77
C PHE A 733 -19.36 18.02 -50.82
N ILE A 734 -18.71 16.86 -50.75
CA ILE A 734 -17.59 16.52 -51.64
C ILE A 734 -17.96 15.35 -52.55
N LYS A 735 -18.13 14.16 -51.98
CA LYS A 735 -18.27 12.93 -52.78
C LYS A 735 -18.95 11.80 -52.02
N ASN A 736 -20.05 11.30 -52.55
CA ASN A 736 -20.68 10.05 -52.10
C ASN A 736 -20.38 8.93 -53.11
N GLY A 737 -19.48 8.02 -52.73
CA GLY A 737 -19.03 6.95 -53.63
C GLY A 737 -20.09 5.89 -53.96
N ILE A 738 -21.09 5.68 -53.08
CA ILE A 738 -22.17 4.72 -53.37
C ILE A 738 -23.14 5.34 -54.39
N GLN A 739 -23.49 6.62 -54.21
CA GLN A 739 -24.34 7.33 -55.17
C GLN A 739 -23.68 7.45 -56.54
N GLU A 740 -22.40 7.80 -56.56
CA GLU A 740 -21.61 7.90 -57.80
C GLU A 740 -21.57 6.58 -58.57
N PHE A 741 -21.52 5.43 -57.87
CA PHE A 741 -21.58 4.14 -58.54
C PHE A 741 -22.92 3.89 -59.23
N VAL A 742 -24.02 4.25 -58.58
CA VAL A 742 -25.36 4.17 -59.17
C VAL A 742 -25.46 5.09 -60.40
N ASP A 743 -24.90 6.29 -60.30
CA ASP A 743 -24.81 7.23 -61.43
C ASP A 743 -23.97 6.64 -62.58
N ILE A 744 -22.81 6.06 -62.29
CA ILE A 744 -21.94 5.39 -63.27
C ILE A 744 -22.68 4.25 -63.97
N CYS A 745 -23.47 3.44 -63.25
CA CYS A 745 -24.29 2.39 -63.83
C CYS A 745 -25.27 2.97 -64.86
N SER A 746 -25.95 4.06 -64.52
CA SER A 746 -26.91 4.74 -65.42
C SER A 746 -26.28 5.39 -66.64
N LEU A 747 -25.13 6.05 -66.46
CA LEU A 747 -24.36 6.66 -67.55
C LEU A 747 -23.75 5.61 -68.48
N SER A 748 -23.40 4.44 -67.93
CA SER A 748 -22.85 3.33 -68.71
C SER A 748 -23.93 2.46 -69.36
N ASN A 749 -25.22 2.73 -69.11
CA ASN A 749 -26.36 1.93 -69.59
C ASN A 749 -26.30 0.45 -69.15
N ILE A 750 -25.81 0.19 -67.93
CA ILE A 750 -25.63 -1.16 -67.36
C ILE A 750 -26.36 -1.25 -66.03
N SER A 751 -27.29 -2.20 -65.90
CA SER A 751 -27.87 -2.55 -64.61
C SER A 751 -27.05 -3.61 -63.90
N VAL A 752 -27.06 -3.58 -62.56
CA VAL A 752 -26.34 -4.55 -61.72
C VAL A 752 -27.36 -5.34 -60.91
N PHE A 753 -27.35 -6.65 -61.01
CA PHE A 753 -28.16 -7.55 -60.20
C PHE A 753 -27.26 -8.40 -59.31
N ILE A 754 -27.42 -8.27 -58.00
CA ILE A 754 -26.54 -8.86 -56.99
C ILE A 754 -27.34 -9.91 -56.25
N LEU A 755 -26.97 -11.18 -56.37
CA LEU A 755 -27.58 -12.27 -55.59
C LEU A 755 -26.77 -12.44 -54.29
N GLU A 756 -27.32 -11.92 -53.18
CA GLU A 756 -26.72 -12.10 -51.86
C GLU A 756 -26.92 -13.55 -51.35
N TYR A 757 -28.06 -14.15 -51.71
CA TYR A 757 -28.44 -15.54 -51.45
C TYR A 757 -29.21 -16.09 -52.66
N GLU A 758 -29.45 -17.40 -52.70
CA GLU A 758 -30.11 -18.06 -53.84
C GLU A 758 -31.46 -17.43 -54.22
N ASN A 759 -32.26 -16.99 -53.24
CA ASN A 759 -33.60 -16.41 -53.46
C ASN A 759 -33.72 -14.96 -53.00
N PHE A 760 -32.60 -14.27 -52.73
CA PHE A 760 -32.63 -12.87 -52.29
C PHE A 760 -31.45 -12.10 -52.87
N GLY A 761 -31.75 -10.95 -53.45
CA GLY A 761 -30.76 -10.11 -54.09
C GLY A 761 -31.19 -8.66 -54.14
N TYR A 762 -30.28 -7.84 -54.65
CA TYR A 762 -30.43 -6.40 -54.82
C TYR A 762 -30.33 -6.06 -56.31
N TYR A 763 -31.09 -5.07 -56.75
CA TYR A 763 -31.08 -4.60 -58.13
C TYR A 763 -30.77 -3.11 -58.19
N ILE A 764 -29.73 -2.77 -58.95
CA ILE A 764 -29.38 -1.40 -59.30
C ILE A 764 -29.79 -1.17 -60.74
N HIS A 765 -30.74 -0.27 -60.92
CA HIS A 765 -31.23 0.15 -62.22
C HIS A 765 -30.26 1.16 -62.84
N GLY A 766 -29.52 0.72 -63.85
CA GLY A 766 -28.57 1.56 -64.60
C GLY A 766 -28.93 1.68 -66.08
N ARG A 767 -30.19 1.52 -66.46
CA ARG A 767 -30.60 1.81 -67.84
C ARG A 767 -30.57 3.33 -68.06
N SER A 768 -29.87 3.78 -69.10
CA SER A 768 -29.79 5.20 -69.43
C SER A 768 -31.15 5.74 -69.87
N ALA A 769 -31.50 6.95 -69.44
CA ALA A 769 -32.72 7.66 -69.87
C ALA A 769 -32.76 7.90 -71.40
N HIS A 770 -31.58 7.99 -72.03
CA HIS A 770 -31.43 8.18 -73.48
C HIS A 770 -31.45 6.85 -74.25
N GLY A 771 -31.31 5.72 -73.55
CA GLY A 771 -31.37 4.37 -74.13
C GLY A 771 -30.09 3.87 -74.79
N PHE A 772 -29.01 4.67 -74.80
CA PHE A 772 -27.69 4.31 -75.30
C PHE A 772 -26.59 5.13 -74.59
N ALA A 773 -25.40 4.53 -74.45
CA ALA A 773 -24.25 5.14 -73.77
C ALA A 773 -22.93 5.08 -74.57
N ASP A 774 -22.82 4.21 -75.59
CA ASP A 774 -21.59 4.05 -76.37
C ASP A 774 -21.43 5.18 -77.41
N THR A 775 -20.96 6.36 -76.96
CA THR A 775 -20.91 7.59 -77.76
C THR A 775 -19.68 8.43 -77.46
N ASP A 776 -19.45 9.46 -78.28
CA ASP A 776 -18.41 10.46 -78.05
C ASP A 776 -18.77 11.42 -76.89
N MET A 777 -17.75 12.03 -76.30
CA MET A 777 -17.89 12.88 -75.12
C MET A 777 -18.85 14.07 -75.32
N GLN A 778 -18.94 14.60 -76.55
CA GLN A 778 -19.84 15.71 -76.85
C GLN A 778 -21.30 15.27 -76.75
N THR A 779 -21.62 14.06 -77.21
CA THR A 779 -22.96 13.49 -77.10
C THR A 779 -23.33 13.25 -75.64
N ILE A 780 -22.44 12.69 -74.82
CA ILE A 780 -22.66 12.49 -73.37
C ILE A 780 -22.91 13.84 -72.67
N THR A 781 -22.14 14.88 -73.01
CA THR A 781 -22.32 16.21 -72.42
C THR A 781 -23.69 16.81 -72.77
N ASN A 782 -24.13 16.64 -74.01
CA ASN A 782 -25.47 17.07 -74.43
C ASN A 782 -26.59 16.27 -73.76
N GLN A 783 -26.39 14.97 -73.53
CA GLN A 783 -27.32 14.11 -72.80
C GLN A 783 -27.49 14.58 -71.36
N LEU A 784 -26.40 14.85 -70.66
CA LEU A 784 -26.41 15.40 -69.30
C LEU A 784 -27.13 16.75 -69.22
N ARG A 785 -26.91 17.64 -70.20
CA ARG A 785 -27.61 18.93 -70.26
C ARG A 785 -29.12 18.77 -70.43
N ARG A 786 -29.55 17.80 -71.24
CA ARG A 786 -30.98 17.51 -71.42
C ARG A 786 -31.62 16.89 -70.18
N GLU A 787 -30.84 16.15 -69.38
CA GLU A 787 -31.28 15.68 -68.05
C GLU A 787 -31.40 16.84 -67.06
N GLU A 788 -30.45 17.78 -67.05
CA GLU A 788 -30.52 19.00 -66.22
C GLU A 788 -31.72 19.89 -66.57
N GLU A 789 -32.09 19.95 -67.86
CA GLU A 789 -33.24 20.71 -68.36
C GLU A 789 -34.58 19.93 -68.26
N ASP A 790 -34.62 18.76 -67.62
CA ASP A 790 -35.80 17.86 -67.50
C ASP A 790 -36.47 17.51 -68.85
N LEU A 791 -35.68 17.42 -69.92
CA LEU A 791 -36.15 17.10 -71.28
C LEU A 791 -36.22 15.59 -71.58
N VAL A 792 -35.97 14.75 -70.57
CA VAL A 792 -35.91 13.28 -70.65
C VAL A 792 -36.57 12.66 -69.43
N GLY A 793 -36.89 11.37 -69.49
CA GLY A 793 -37.43 10.65 -68.34
C GLY A 793 -36.40 10.51 -67.21
N HIS A 794 -36.91 10.45 -65.97
CA HIS A 794 -36.10 10.21 -64.76
C HIS A 794 -35.34 8.87 -64.84
N ARG A 795 -34.22 8.77 -64.11
CA ARG A 795 -33.30 7.61 -64.15
C ARG A 795 -33.80 6.37 -63.41
N GLY A 796 -34.89 6.44 -62.65
CA GLY A 796 -35.39 5.32 -61.85
C GLY A 796 -36.16 4.27 -62.65
N LEU A 797 -36.35 3.10 -62.04
CA LEU A 797 -37.06 1.97 -62.67
C LEU A 797 -38.58 2.23 -62.79
N LEU A 798 -39.15 2.93 -61.81
CA LEU A 798 -40.57 3.28 -61.79
C LEU A 798 -40.82 4.56 -62.59
N PRO A 799 -41.97 4.69 -63.27
CA PRO A 799 -42.30 5.90 -64.02
C PRO A 799 -42.24 7.14 -63.11
N ALA A 800 -41.55 8.18 -63.57
CA ALA A 800 -41.39 9.45 -62.86
C ALA A 800 -40.72 9.35 -61.47
N SER A 801 -39.86 8.36 -61.24
CA SER A 801 -39.09 8.19 -60.01
C SER A 801 -37.59 8.31 -60.28
N ASP A 802 -36.85 8.88 -59.33
CA ASP A 802 -35.38 8.88 -59.32
C ASP A 802 -34.79 7.68 -58.55
N GLN A 803 -35.63 6.80 -57.99
CA GLN A 803 -35.16 5.64 -57.25
C GLN A 803 -34.56 4.60 -58.19
N GLN A 804 -33.26 4.35 -58.04
CA GLN A 804 -32.50 3.41 -58.85
C GLN A 804 -32.10 2.12 -58.12
N THR A 805 -32.16 2.09 -56.80
CA THR A 805 -31.79 0.92 -55.98
C THR A 805 -33.03 0.22 -55.43
N PHE A 806 -33.11 -1.09 -55.64
CA PHE A 806 -34.26 -1.95 -55.30
C PHE A 806 -33.85 -3.21 -54.56
#